data_AF-A0A4R1F3E7-F1
#
_entry.id   AF-A0A4R1F3E7-F1
#
_cell.length_a   1.000
_cell.length_b   1.000
_cell.length_c   1.000
_cell.angle_alpha   90.00
_cell.angle_beta   90.00
_cell.angle_gamma   90.00
#
_symmetry.space_group_name_H-M   'P 1'
#
loop_
_entity.id
_entity.type
_entity.pdbx_description
1 polymer ?
#
loop_
_entity_poly.entity_id
_entity_poly.type
_entity_poly.pdbx_seq_one_letter_code
_entity_poly.pdbx_strand_id
1 'polypeptide(L)'
;MLQILGRSINRKSSYQISSHASKPFNRISLIAMVLLIMITAGCNSSGKDEDAAEATRNAHDFVYDAQLKQYIVNDTVIPESEVKRNVSQVLCQQCHTEAIADFKDTVHYKLAARSDTVMFPGGGAHGMLDRACGLPGTSGLVNFTSNENLGECAKCHAGRYLPVMEGMFEGMLTAMGLPEPQKQASDIMESGIDCLVCHADIYKSVPEGDNMVVSVHAPADGASPTPLGYAKAAHDNSDFDQDGSPDLQIDTDGDTIPDMPLMMDTDNDGNPDTPWPTVAQDRSVAAVKSAGATKQSTCLRCHEHARTGYKRATLFEEGYDVHATVKTGPFEDAENQCTVCHTVSKHKFVRGHSVGGDLAAADYPAPPPGTENDPDDPSNIMCTTCHRIESLVDSATPEEPVNGKKASIHSSKHLDSMACETCHIPVSGGITYSVYGEGSHLSFGRNPAGKDSLLISADHMNAGDHDDIAGDFSAYQAPPVLVWFNGGTSFLAQTLAVRGSQNAKITPFKPMANGMVFDARFFKGEMIKNEADADYNAYSMYRFYANKPDTGPGNAEAFAAMDMLDLTPTEVRQVTLNDFFSTDPNRQAMAMMQIFPNMVHFDKATYGYEHYMISSDPKFAAWDQNNDGILDSDVPFNFSRFDASNAGLNSFKRMNAAMGMPADYDWYPPFASADDLVTMKLPDGSLMKMFLQMQASSLPEEQVPAFLAVVENYPAFSNGVTLGGHGVRPKEQAIGFGSDGCQSCHAADGMLNNPVPVTEKVAVDMGLMGLLEFPKYRWHFYNIHGLAKLGLTVEDDDIVAGLASVDIENNANYMKVSDTSMTLNWFAPQSPGGYQAAETVLEGLEMKPEDLTKNGGSWMPVLEPITKAVPNYQVLGYSKDEIIWMGTGTGNGN
;
A
#
# COMPACT_ATOMS: atom_id res chain seq x y z
N MET A 1 -46.12 2.64 -31.47
CA MET A 1 -46.92 2.59 -32.71
C MET A 1 -46.29 1.53 -33.61
N LEU A 2 -47.01 0.43 -33.83
CA LEU A 2 -46.80 -0.72 -34.73
C LEU A 2 -45.48 -1.53 -34.76
N GLN A 3 -45.68 -2.83 -34.50
CA GLN A 3 -44.90 -4.01 -34.84
C GLN A 3 -44.69 -4.17 -36.37
N ILE A 4 -43.72 -5.00 -36.82
CA ILE A 4 -43.98 -6.32 -37.47
C ILE A 4 -42.70 -7.00 -37.99
N LEU A 5 -42.71 -8.32 -37.79
CA LEU A 5 -41.87 -9.45 -38.21
C LEU A 5 -41.54 -9.58 -39.71
N GLY A 6 -40.49 -10.35 -40.03
CA GLY A 6 -40.29 -10.96 -41.35
C GLY A 6 -39.18 -12.03 -41.41
N ARG A 7 -39.58 -13.30 -41.40
CA ARG A 7 -38.76 -14.53 -41.43
C ARG A 7 -38.48 -15.01 -42.88
N SER A 8 -37.33 -15.70 -43.06
CA SER A 8 -37.20 -17.07 -43.65
C SER A 8 -37.09 -17.35 -45.19
N ILE A 9 -35.89 -17.86 -45.58
CA ILE A 9 -35.59 -19.18 -46.24
C ILE A 9 -35.58 -19.37 -47.80
N ASN A 10 -34.41 -19.87 -48.28
CA ASN A 10 -34.09 -21.01 -49.20
C ASN A 10 -33.38 -20.85 -50.59
N ARG A 11 -32.15 -21.42 -50.63
CA ARG A 11 -31.55 -22.45 -51.53
C ARG A 11 -31.41 -22.31 -53.07
N LYS A 12 -30.20 -22.69 -53.56
CA LYS A 12 -29.88 -23.49 -54.80
C LYS A 12 -28.45 -24.10 -54.67
N SER A 13 -28.27 -25.44 -54.63
CA SER A 13 -27.76 -26.42 -55.66
C SER A 13 -26.27 -26.24 -56.06
N SER A 14 -25.38 -27.25 -56.20
CA SER A 14 -25.48 -28.59 -56.84
C SER A 14 -24.21 -29.46 -56.61
N TYR A 15 -24.28 -30.76 -56.97
CA TYR A 15 -23.42 -31.93 -56.67
C TYR A 15 -22.85 -32.61 -57.96
N GLN A 16 -21.72 -33.37 -57.88
CA GLN A 16 -21.36 -34.70 -58.50
C GLN A 16 -19.81 -34.90 -58.58
N ILE A 17 -19.11 -35.95 -58.04
CA ILE A 17 -19.06 -37.45 -58.22
C ILE A 17 -18.32 -37.87 -59.53
N SER A 18 -17.36 -38.82 -59.68
CA SER A 18 -16.89 -40.09 -59.04
C SER A 18 -15.40 -40.40 -59.38
N SER A 19 -14.65 -41.37 -58.81
CA SER A 19 -14.71 -42.83 -59.12
C SER A 19 -13.97 -43.78 -58.13
N HIS A 20 -14.51 -45.01 -58.02
CA HIS A 20 -14.12 -46.34 -57.46
C HIS A 20 -12.62 -46.72 -57.28
N ALA A 21 -12.17 -47.77 -56.57
CA ALA A 21 -12.58 -48.85 -55.64
C ALA A 21 -11.24 -49.51 -55.17
N SER A 22 -11.03 -50.24 -54.06
CA SER A 22 -11.55 -51.56 -53.66
C SER A 22 -10.92 -52.00 -52.31
N LYS A 23 -11.69 -52.76 -51.49
CA LYS A 23 -11.31 -53.48 -50.24
C LYS A 23 -10.44 -54.75 -50.53
N PRO A 24 -10.03 -55.66 -49.57
CA PRO A 24 -10.44 -55.83 -48.16
C PRO A 24 -9.43 -56.38 -47.09
N PHE A 25 -9.83 -56.22 -45.82
CA PHE A 25 -9.79 -57.11 -44.62
C PHE A 25 -8.54 -57.82 -44.05
N ASN A 26 -8.57 -57.83 -42.69
CA ASN A 26 -8.01 -58.77 -41.68
C ASN A 26 -6.50 -58.74 -41.40
N ARG A 27 -5.99 -59.08 -40.20
CA ARG A 27 -6.38 -59.08 -38.77
C ARG A 27 -5.10 -59.60 -38.05
N ILE A 28 -4.95 -59.29 -36.75
CA ILE A 28 -4.23 -60.11 -35.73
C ILE A 28 -2.70 -59.90 -35.55
N SER A 29 -2.39 -59.28 -34.39
CA SER A 29 -1.44 -59.69 -33.34
C SER A 29 0.08 -59.40 -33.39
N LEU A 30 0.47 -58.59 -32.39
CA LEU A 30 1.37 -58.92 -31.27
C LEU A 30 2.90 -58.82 -31.48
N ILE A 31 3.52 -58.10 -30.53
CA ILE A 31 4.79 -58.34 -29.82
C ILE A 31 5.78 -57.15 -29.86
N ALA A 32 6.23 -56.84 -28.65
CA ALA A 32 7.12 -55.79 -28.20
C ALA A 32 8.60 -55.97 -28.59
N MET A 33 9.35 -54.86 -28.65
CA MET A 33 10.71 -54.69 -28.11
C MET A 33 11.14 -53.22 -28.30
N VAL A 34 11.30 -52.44 -27.22
CA VAL A 34 12.56 -52.11 -26.50
C VAL A 34 13.46 -51.09 -27.24
N LEU A 35 13.33 -49.83 -26.79
CA LEU A 35 14.39 -48.92 -26.28
C LEU A 35 15.65 -48.58 -27.12
N LEU A 36 15.76 -47.31 -27.56
CA LEU A 36 16.89 -46.34 -27.40
C LEU A 36 16.58 -45.08 -28.24
N ILE A 37 16.16 -43.96 -27.64
CA ILE A 37 16.95 -42.79 -27.19
C ILE A 37 17.45 -41.86 -28.33
N MET A 38 16.94 -40.62 -28.24
CA MET A 38 17.49 -39.30 -28.65
C MET A 38 17.12 -38.66 -30.01
N ILE A 39 16.78 -37.36 -29.85
CA ILE A 39 16.79 -36.21 -30.76
C ILE A 39 15.51 -35.94 -31.59
N THR A 40 14.62 -35.09 -31.05
CA THR A 40 14.17 -33.77 -31.60
C THR A 40 12.85 -33.34 -30.93
N ALA A 41 12.92 -32.47 -29.93
CA ALA A 41 11.76 -31.73 -29.41
C ALA A 41 11.86 -30.29 -29.91
N GLY A 42 11.13 -29.98 -30.97
CA GLY A 42 10.77 -28.63 -31.38
C GLY A 42 9.37 -28.34 -30.84
N CYS A 43 9.24 -27.20 -30.17
CA CYS A 43 8.04 -26.71 -29.50
C CYS A 43 6.82 -26.66 -30.42
N ASN A 44 5.73 -27.27 -29.98
CA ASN A 44 4.38 -26.84 -30.34
C ASN A 44 3.40 -27.37 -29.27
N SER A 45 3.26 -26.67 -28.15
CA SER A 45 2.29 -27.00 -27.10
C SER A 45 1.02 -26.19 -27.30
N SER A 46 0.14 -26.67 -28.18
CA SER A 46 -1.30 -26.45 -28.04
C SER A 46 -1.84 -27.52 -27.08
N GLY A 47 -1.74 -27.25 -25.78
CA GLY A 47 -2.39 -28.07 -24.75
C GLY A 47 -3.84 -27.63 -24.58
N LYS A 48 -4.75 -28.22 -25.37
CA LYS A 48 -6.17 -28.27 -25.04
C LYS A 48 -6.51 -29.68 -24.58
N ASP A 49 -7.21 -29.72 -23.46
CA ASP A 49 -8.16 -30.73 -23.02
C ASP A 49 -7.63 -32.12 -22.62
N GLU A 50 -7.28 -32.26 -21.34
CA GLU A 50 -7.85 -33.28 -20.44
C GLU A 50 -8.01 -32.60 -19.06
N ASP A 51 -9.22 -32.11 -18.77
CA ASP A 51 -9.80 -31.73 -17.45
C ASP A 51 -11.05 -30.82 -17.60
N ALA A 52 -11.42 -30.46 -18.83
CA ALA A 52 -12.68 -29.76 -19.16
C ALA A 52 -13.95 -30.63 -19.04
N ALA A 53 -14.04 -31.46 -18.00
CA ALA A 53 -15.23 -32.25 -17.64
C ALA A 53 -15.74 -31.97 -16.21
N GLU A 54 -15.38 -30.82 -15.63
CA GLU A 54 -15.94 -30.31 -14.38
C GLU A 54 -16.79 -29.04 -14.60
N ALA A 55 -17.40 -28.91 -15.79
CA ALA A 55 -18.42 -27.90 -16.02
C ALA A 55 -19.72 -28.26 -15.27
N THR A 56 -20.13 -27.37 -14.36
CA THR A 56 -21.45 -27.27 -13.69
C THR A 56 -21.75 -28.19 -12.51
N ARG A 57 -20.85 -28.25 -11.51
CA ARG A 57 -21.35 -28.33 -10.12
C ARG A 57 -21.62 -26.90 -9.65
N ASN A 58 -22.80 -26.69 -9.06
CA ASN A 58 -23.14 -25.45 -8.38
C ASN A 58 -21.98 -25.13 -7.42
N ALA A 59 -21.45 -23.91 -7.42
CA ALA A 59 -20.17 -23.59 -6.77
C ALA A 59 -20.13 -23.93 -5.27
N HIS A 60 -21.27 -24.15 -4.62
CA HIS A 60 -21.35 -24.72 -3.28
C HIS A 60 -22.62 -25.58 -3.17
N ASP A 61 -22.48 -26.87 -2.82
CA ASP A 61 -23.60 -27.82 -2.71
C ASP A 61 -24.08 -27.91 -1.26
N PHE A 62 -24.66 -26.81 -0.75
CA PHE A 62 -25.32 -26.80 0.55
C PHE A 62 -26.70 -26.14 0.51
N VAL A 63 -27.57 -26.56 1.43
CA VAL A 63 -28.94 -26.02 1.59
C VAL A 63 -29.11 -25.50 3.00
N TYR A 64 -29.64 -24.29 3.15
CA TYR A 64 -30.01 -23.74 4.46
C TYR A 64 -31.51 -23.94 4.73
N ASP A 65 -31.83 -24.60 5.83
CA ASP A 65 -33.17 -24.72 6.38
C ASP A 65 -33.42 -23.60 7.40
N ALA A 66 -34.19 -22.59 7.00
CA ALA A 66 -34.50 -21.43 7.83
C ALA A 66 -35.43 -21.75 9.02
N GLN A 67 -36.19 -22.85 8.98
CA GLN A 67 -37.05 -23.23 10.09
C GLN A 67 -36.24 -23.87 11.22
N LEU A 68 -35.27 -24.69 10.84
CA LEU A 68 -34.41 -25.41 11.78
C LEU A 68 -33.08 -24.67 12.07
N LYS A 69 -32.81 -23.57 11.36
CA LYS A 69 -31.55 -22.80 11.45
C LYS A 69 -30.33 -23.70 11.31
N GLN A 70 -30.28 -24.45 10.21
CA GLN A 70 -29.21 -25.41 9.95
C GLN A 70 -28.86 -25.47 8.46
N TYR A 71 -27.60 -25.79 8.18
CA TYR A 71 -27.06 -26.07 6.86
C TYR A 71 -27.01 -27.57 6.62
N ILE A 72 -27.24 -27.99 5.38
CA ILE A 72 -27.13 -29.38 4.93
C ILE A 72 -26.07 -29.41 3.84
N VAL A 73 -24.94 -30.07 4.09
CA VAL A 73 -23.78 -30.17 3.18
C VAL A 73 -23.36 -31.62 3.12
N ASN A 74 -23.33 -32.25 1.93
CA ASN A 74 -22.94 -33.65 1.77
C ASN A 74 -23.66 -34.61 2.76
N ASP A 75 -24.98 -34.44 2.95
CA ASP A 75 -25.83 -35.16 3.93
C ASP A 75 -25.52 -34.90 5.42
N THR A 76 -24.56 -34.04 5.74
CA THR A 76 -24.26 -33.57 7.10
C THR A 76 -25.15 -32.40 7.46
N VAL A 77 -25.78 -32.44 8.64
CA VAL A 77 -26.58 -31.35 9.20
C VAL A 77 -25.74 -30.57 10.18
N ILE A 78 -25.63 -29.25 9.97
CA ILE A 78 -24.77 -28.37 10.75
C ILE A 78 -25.61 -27.19 11.26
N PRO A 79 -25.70 -26.94 12.58
CA PRO A 79 -26.39 -25.77 13.13
C PRO A 79 -25.82 -24.44 12.62
N GLU A 80 -26.68 -23.42 12.50
CA GLU A 80 -26.26 -22.08 12.11
C GLU A 80 -25.22 -21.48 13.06
N SER A 81 -25.37 -21.70 14.37
CA SER A 81 -24.41 -21.23 15.38
C SER A 81 -23.01 -21.80 15.15
N GLU A 82 -22.90 -23.09 14.80
CA GLU A 82 -21.62 -23.73 14.54
C GLU A 82 -20.94 -23.15 13.29
N VAL A 83 -21.72 -22.87 12.23
CA VAL A 83 -21.21 -22.17 11.04
C VAL A 83 -20.80 -20.74 11.37
N LYS A 84 -21.52 -20.03 12.24
CA LYS A 84 -21.12 -18.69 12.69
C LYS A 84 -19.83 -18.71 13.51
N ARG A 85 -19.60 -19.72 14.36
CA ARG A 85 -18.35 -19.88 15.12
C ARG A 85 -17.17 -20.24 14.21
N ASN A 86 -17.38 -21.07 13.19
CA ASN A 86 -16.29 -21.59 12.36
C ASN A 86 -16.73 -21.87 10.91
N VAL A 87 -17.02 -20.82 10.14
CA VAL A 87 -17.50 -20.96 8.74
C VAL A 87 -16.47 -21.67 7.86
N SER A 88 -15.19 -21.41 8.08
CA SER A 88 -14.09 -21.88 7.25
C SER A 88 -13.92 -23.40 7.32
N GLN A 89 -13.85 -23.99 8.53
CA GLN A 89 -13.63 -25.42 8.70
C GLN A 89 -14.94 -26.22 8.68
N VAL A 90 -15.99 -25.72 9.33
CA VAL A 90 -17.24 -26.48 9.48
C VAL A 90 -18.05 -26.50 8.19
N LEU A 91 -18.02 -25.42 7.40
CA LEU A 91 -18.78 -25.32 6.14
C LEU A 91 -17.88 -25.40 4.90
N CYS A 92 -16.95 -24.46 4.72
CA CYS A 92 -16.22 -24.31 3.46
C CYS A 92 -15.26 -25.47 3.16
N GLN A 93 -14.52 -25.96 4.15
CA GLN A 93 -13.60 -27.10 3.98
C GLN A 93 -14.29 -28.42 3.62
N GLN A 94 -15.59 -28.57 3.86
CA GLN A 94 -16.36 -29.76 3.46
C GLN A 94 -16.35 -29.97 1.94
N CYS A 95 -16.19 -28.88 1.18
CA CYS A 95 -16.06 -28.91 -0.28
C CYS A 95 -14.66 -28.51 -0.77
N HIS A 96 -13.87 -27.79 0.04
CA HIS A 96 -12.57 -27.23 -0.33
C HIS A 96 -11.46 -27.60 0.67
N THR A 97 -11.07 -28.88 0.68
CA THR A 97 -10.19 -29.45 1.72
C THR A 97 -8.78 -28.83 1.78
N GLU A 98 -8.28 -28.26 0.69
CA GLU A 98 -6.94 -27.62 0.64
C GLU A 98 -7.00 -26.09 0.75
N ALA A 99 -8.20 -25.48 0.67
CA ALA A 99 -8.32 -24.03 0.51
C ALA A 99 -7.78 -23.22 1.69
N ILE A 100 -7.95 -23.70 2.93
CA ILE A 100 -7.39 -23.01 4.10
C ILE A 100 -5.86 -23.04 4.07
N ALA A 101 -5.26 -24.20 3.76
CA ALA A 101 -3.80 -24.31 3.69
C ALA A 101 -3.24 -23.44 2.55
N ASP A 102 -3.87 -23.47 1.38
CA ASP A 102 -3.53 -22.60 0.25
C ASP A 102 -3.65 -21.12 0.64
N PHE A 103 -4.74 -20.72 1.29
CA PHE A 103 -4.97 -19.33 1.70
C PHE A 103 -3.99 -18.85 2.78
N LYS A 104 -3.67 -19.68 3.78
CA LYS A 104 -2.65 -19.39 4.81
C LYS A 104 -1.28 -19.16 4.19
N ASP A 105 -1.01 -19.70 3.00
CA ASP A 105 0.24 -19.48 2.28
C ASP A 105 0.29 -18.16 1.47
N THR A 106 -0.79 -17.37 1.47
CA THR A 106 -0.90 -16.11 0.72
C THR A 106 -0.51 -14.88 1.53
N VAL A 107 -0.19 -13.78 0.86
CA VAL A 107 0.01 -12.45 1.47
C VAL A 107 -1.28 -11.83 1.97
N HIS A 108 -2.44 -12.25 1.47
CA HIS A 108 -3.75 -11.80 1.96
C HIS A 108 -4.07 -12.38 3.35
N TYR A 109 -3.51 -13.55 3.69
CA TYR A 109 -3.44 -14.03 5.06
C TYR A 109 -2.26 -13.39 5.78
N LYS A 110 -1.02 -13.68 5.37
CA LYS A 110 0.22 -13.34 6.10
C LYS A 110 0.46 -11.84 6.31
N LEU A 111 -0.09 -10.99 5.44
CA LEU A 111 0.15 -9.54 5.38
C LEU A 111 1.61 -9.12 5.16
N ALA A 112 2.52 -10.07 4.91
CA ALA A 112 3.94 -9.84 4.70
C ALA A 112 4.52 -10.86 3.71
N ALA A 113 5.58 -10.48 3.00
CA ALA A 113 6.39 -11.34 2.15
C ALA A 113 7.81 -10.80 2.04
N ARG A 114 8.78 -11.69 1.78
CA ARG A 114 10.14 -11.27 1.46
C ARG A 114 10.16 -10.52 0.13
N SER A 115 10.87 -9.40 0.09
CA SER A 115 11.07 -8.62 -1.14
C SER A 115 12.53 -8.21 -1.28
N ASP A 116 13.25 -8.86 -2.20
CA ASP A 116 14.65 -8.51 -2.50
C ASP A 116 14.77 -7.20 -3.29
N THR A 117 13.64 -6.63 -3.74
CA THR A 117 13.60 -5.32 -4.43
C THR A 117 13.58 -4.13 -3.48
N VAL A 118 13.40 -4.36 -2.18
CA VAL A 118 13.26 -3.28 -1.21
C VAL A 118 14.38 -3.32 -0.19
N MET A 119 15.10 -2.20 -0.06
CA MET A 119 16.03 -1.98 1.03
C MET A 119 15.26 -1.61 2.30
N PHE A 120 14.63 -2.61 2.92
CA PHE A 120 13.99 -2.51 4.23
C PHE A 120 14.96 -2.81 5.37
N PRO A 121 14.73 -2.28 6.59
CA PRO A 121 15.47 -2.65 7.80
C PRO A 121 15.71 -4.16 7.94
N GLY A 122 16.96 -4.59 7.76
CA GLY A 122 17.40 -5.93 8.14
C GLY A 122 16.95 -7.10 7.26
N GLY A 123 16.32 -6.87 6.10
CA GLY A 123 15.83 -7.93 5.22
C GLY A 123 14.60 -8.68 5.77
N GLY A 124 14.29 -9.88 5.27
CA GLY A 124 13.14 -10.66 5.72
C GLY A 124 11.79 -10.27 5.08
N ALA A 125 10.69 -10.72 5.68
CA ALA A 125 9.32 -10.52 5.21
C ALA A 125 8.70 -9.22 5.74
N HIS A 126 8.22 -8.38 4.81
CA HIS A 126 7.58 -7.08 5.07
C HIS A 126 6.35 -6.90 4.17
N GLY A 127 5.52 -5.90 4.43
CA GLY A 127 4.25 -5.64 3.76
C GLY A 127 3.28 -4.77 4.57
N MET A 128 2.03 -5.19 4.63
CA MET A 128 0.98 -4.49 5.36
C MET A 128 1.15 -4.67 6.88
N LEU A 129 1.72 -5.80 7.32
CA LEU A 129 1.96 -6.14 8.72
C LEU A 129 2.85 -5.13 9.47
N ASP A 130 3.78 -4.50 8.77
CA ASP A 130 4.65 -3.45 9.31
C ASP A 130 4.17 -2.05 8.89
N ARG A 131 3.54 -1.87 7.73
CA ARG A 131 3.13 -0.53 7.25
C ARG A 131 1.81 0.01 7.79
N ALA A 132 0.87 -0.86 8.07
CA ALA A 132 -0.53 -0.50 8.32
C ALA A 132 -1.04 -1.02 9.67
N CYS A 133 -0.29 -1.97 10.19
CA CYS A 133 -0.58 -2.84 11.31
C CYS A 133 0.23 -2.39 12.55
N GLY A 134 1.09 -1.37 12.45
CA GLY A 134 1.65 -0.72 13.64
C GLY A 134 2.60 -1.59 14.47
N LEU A 135 3.38 -2.49 13.85
CA LEU A 135 4.52 -3.11 14.52
C LEU A 135 5.57 -2.03 14.84
N PRO A 136 6.02 -1.86 16.09
CA PRO A 136 7.04 -0.87 16.41
C PRO A 136 8.35 -1.03 15.62
N GLY A 137 9.07 0.07 15.35
CA GLY A 137 10.29 0.06 14.52
C GLY A 137 10.04 0.07 13.00
N THR A 138 8.80 0.01 12.56
CA THR A 138 8.41 -0.03 11.14
C THR A 138 7.91 1.33 10.63
N SER A 139 7.50 1.38 9.35
CA SER A 139 7.03 2.60 8.69
C SER A 139 5.53 2.91 8.89
N GLY A 140 4.80 2.05 9.62
CA GLY A 140 3.40 2.28 9.93
C GLY A 140 3.18 3.21 11.10
N LEU A 141 2.31 4.21 10.92
CA LEU A 141 1.93 5.15 11.98
C LEU A 141 0.73 4.65 12.80
N VAL A 142 0.03 3.58 12.39
CA VAL A 142 -1.38 3.33 12.76
C VAL A 142 -1.62 1.95 13.38
N ASN A 143 -2.46 1.91 14.43
CA ASN A 143 -2.90 0.69 15.14
C ASN A 143 -4.21 0.06 14.59
N PHE A 144 -4.39 -1.23 14.88
CA PHE A 144 -5.42 -2.17 14.42
C PHE A 144 -6.84 -2.01 14.96
N THR A 145 -7.07 -1.07 15.88
CA THR A 145 -8.38 -0.82 16.49
C THR A 145 -8.68 0.66 16.48
N SER A 146 -9.60 1.06 15.61
CA SER A 146 -10.20 2.40 15.65
C SER A 146 -11.64 2.34 15.14
N ASN A 147 -12.54 3.02 15.84
CA ASN A 147 -13.95 3.14 15.47
C ASN A 147 -14.21 4.18 14.37
N GLU A 148 -13.22 4.99 14.01
CA GLU A 148 -13.38 6.15 13.09
C GLU A 148 -13.39 5.72 11.63
N ASN A 149 -12.61 4.67 11.33
CA ASN A 149 -12.29 4.15 10.02
C ASN A 149 -11.42 2.94 10.34
N LEU A 150 -11.80 1.71 10.00
CA LEU A 150 -10.90 0.59 10.28
C LEU A 150 -9.57 0.87 9.60
N GLY A 151 -8.50 0.97 10.40
CA GLY A 151 -7.14 1.19 9.92
C GLY A 151 -6.80 0.18 8.82
N GLU A 152 -5.85 0.55 7.95
CA GLU A 152 -5.50 -0.20 6.73
C GLU A 152 -5.43 -1.73 6.92
N CYS A 153 -5.06 -2.21 8.12
CA CYS A 153 -5.08 -3.63 8.42
C CYS A 153 -6.46 -4.28 8.62
N ALA A 154 -7.36 -3.75 9.43
CA ALA A 154 -8.65 -4.40 9.68
C ALA A 154 -9.60 -4.35 8.47
N LYS A 155 -9.37 -3.41 7.54
CA LYS A 155 -10.10 -3.31 6.28
C LYS A 155 -9.85 -4.51 5.36
N CYS A 156 -8.60 -4.92 5.17
CA CYS A 156 -8.23 -5.91 4.16
C CYS A 156 -7.88 -7.28 4.76
N HIS A 157 -7.72 -7.37 6.07
CA HIS A 157 -7.35 -8.60 6.73
C HIS A 157 -8.52 -9.60 6.73
N ALA A 158 -8.26 -10.77 6.16
CA ALA A 158 -9.22 -11.86 6.00
C ALA A 158 -9.13 -12.92 7.11
N GLY A 159 -8.46 -12.59 8.22
CA GLY A 159 -8.58 -13.26 9.49
C GLY A 159 -9.26 -12.37 10.53
N ARG A 160 -9.87 -12.96 11.54
CA ARG A 160 -10.34 -12.24 12.72
C ARG A 160 -9.18 -11.81 13.61
N TYR A 161 -8.19 -12.69 13.74
CA TYR A 161 -6.96 -12.53 14.51
C TYR A 161 -5.79 -12.35 13.55
N LEU A 162 -4.86 -11.47 13.89
CA LEU A 162 -3.70 -11.20 13.06
C LEU A 162 -2.84 -12.45 12.85
N PRO A 163 -2.16 -12.62 11.71
CA PRO A 163 -1.45 -13.86 11.40
C PRO A 163 -0.33 -14.16 12.41
N VAL A 164 0.30 -13.12 12.95
CA VAL A 164 1.32 -13.22 14.01
C VAL A 164 0.79 -13.82 15.32
N MET A 165 -0.53 -13.92 15.49
CA MET A 165 -1.15 -14.44 16.71
C MET A 165 -1.10 -15.97 16.81
N GLU A 166 -0.89 -16.70 15.71
CA GLU A 166 -0.87 -18.17 15.74
C GLU A 166 0.22 -18.70 16.68
N GLY A 167 1.46 -18.24 16.50
CA GLY A 167 2.56 -18.58 17.39
C GLY A 167 2.36 -18.05 18.81
N MET A 168 1.66 -16.91 18.98
CA MET A 168 1.30 -16.42 20.30
C MET A 168 0.39 -17.40 21.05
N PHE A 169 -0.70 -17.83 20.41
CA PHE A 169 -1.65 -18.73 21.04
C PHE A 169 -0.96 -20.03 21.43
N GLU A 170 -0.08 -20.56 20.58
CA GLU A 170 0.71 -21.76 20.89
C GLU A 170 1.54 -21.57 22.16
N GLY A 171 2.27 -20.45 22.27
CA GLY A 171 3.11 -20.14 23.43
C GLY A 171 2.29 -19.99 24.72
N MET A 172 1.15 -19.30 24.65
CA MET A 172 0.24 -19.12 25.79
C MET A 172 -0.31 -20.46 26.29
N LEU A 173 -0.86 -21.26 25.38
CA LEU A 173 -1.46 -22.56 25.71
C LEU A 173 -0.40 -23.53 26.25
N THR A 174 0.83 -23.47 25.70
CA THR A 174 1.99 -24.21 26.23
C THR A 174 2.32 -23.82 27.67
N ALA A 175 2.35 -22.52 27.98
CA ALA A 175 2.64 -22.03 29.33
C ALA A 175 1.55 -22.40 30.35
N MET A 176 0.31 -22.50 29.89
CA MET A 176 -0.82 -22.98 30.70
C MET A 176 -0.79 -24.50 30.92
N GLY A 177 0.10 -25.23 30.24
CA GLY A 177 0.21 -26.68 30.34
C GLY A 177 -0.94 -27.43 29.69
N LEU A 178 -1.59 -26.80 28.70
CA LEU A 178 -2.73 -27.37 27.99
C LEU A 178 -2.30 -28.39 26.94
N PRO A 179 -3.16 -29.38 26.59
CA PRO A 179 -2.84 -30.40 25.60
C PRO A 179 -2.78 -29.82 24.17
N GLU A 180 -1.92 -30.36 23.31
CA GLU A 180 -1.83 -30.01 21.88
C GLU A 180 -1.84 -28.50 21.55
N PRO A 181 -1.00 -27.66 22.21
CA PRO A 181 -1.07 -26.20 22.12
C PRO A 181 -0.90 -25.66 20.69
N GLN A 182 -0.04 -26.27 19.87
CA GLN A 182 0.12 -25.92 18.45
C GLN A 182 -1.17 -26.12 17.66
N LYS A 183 -1.84 -27.25 17.88
CA LYS A 183 -3.07 -27.59 17.17
C LYS A 183 -4.18 -26.62 17.56
N GLN A 184 -4.36 -26.41 18.87
CA GLN A 184 -5.36 -25.47 19.38
C GLN A 184 -5.14 -24.05 18.83
N ALA A 185 -3.90 -23.58 18.79
CA ALA A 185 -3.56 -22.29 18.18
C ALA A 185 -3.94 -22.20 16.70
N SER A 186 -3.62 -23.25 15.92
CA SER A 186 -4.01 -23.33 14.51
C SER A 186 -5.54 -23.31 14.36
N ASP A 187 -6.27 -24.05 15.19
CA ASP A 187 -7.73 -24.11 15.15
C ASP A 187 -8.37 -22.75 15.50
N ILE A 188 -7.84 -22.04 16.49
CA ILE A 188 -8.28 -20.68 16.85
C ILE A 188 -8.12 -19.74 15.65
N MET A 189 -6.95 -19.76 14.99
CA MET A 189 -6.68 -18.92 13.83
C MET A 189 -7.57 -19.28 12.64
N GLU A 190 -7.69 -20.57 12.34
CA GLU A 190 -8.44 -21.07 11.20
C GLU A 190 -9.94 -20.84 11.34
N SER A 191 -10.50 -21.01 12.54
CA SER A 191 -11.91 -20.68 12.83
C SER A 191 -12.21 -19.19 12.63
N GLY A 192 -11.18 -18.34 12.71
CA GLY A 192 -11.23 -16.91 12.42
C GLY A 192 -11.07 -16.53 10.96
N ILE A 193 -10.89 -17.45 10.00
CA ILE A 193 -10.71 -17.11 8.58
C ILE A 193 -12.04 -16.70 7.94
N ASP A 194 -12.02 -15.58 7.22
CA ASP A 194 -13.16 -14.99 6.53
C ASP A 194 -13.09 -15.30 5.02
N CYS A 195 -13.56 -16.47 4.60
CA CYS A 195 -13.64 -16.76 3.17
C CYS A 195 -14.70 -15.89 2.46
N LEU A 196 -15.70 -15.39 3.20
CA LEU A 196 -16.87 -14.72 2.64
C LEU A 196 -16.54 -13.31 2.13
N VAL A 197 -15.55 -12.62 2.72
CA VAL A 197 -15.10 -11.31 2.21
C VAL A 197 -14.69 -11.37 0.73
N CYS A 198 -14.16 -12.51 0.27
CA CYS A 198 -13.75 -12.71 -1.13
C CYS A 198 -14.85 -13.37 -1.99
N HIS A 199 -15.59 -14.31 -1.40
CA HIS A 199 -16.48 -15.22 -2.15
C HIS A 199 -17.97 -14.86 -2.09
N ALA A 200 -18.43 -14.12 -1.07
CA ALA A 200 -19.84 -13.76 -0.96
C ALA A 200 -20.19 -12.60 -1.89
N ASP A 201 -21.29 -12.67 -2.63
CA ASP A 201 -21.82 -11.54 -3.41
C ASP A 201 -22.43 -10.47 -2.49
N ILE A 202 -23.12 -10.92 -1.44
CA ILE A 202 -23.67 -10.10 -0.37
C ILE A 202 -22.72 -10.17 0.80
N TYR A 203 -22.18 -9.03 1.24
CA TYR A 203 -21.33 -8.96 2.42
C TYR A 203 -21.54 -7.59 3.05
N LYS A 204 -21.89 -7.55 4.33
CA LYS A 204 -22.14 -6.31 5.07
C LYS A 204 -20.85 -5.71 5.57
N SER A 205 -20.70 -4.40 5.43
CA SER A 205 -19.61 -3.67 6.08
C SER A 205 -19.80 -3.63 7.60
N VAL A 206 -21.06 -3.63 8.05
CA VAL A 206 -21.45 -3.74 9.45
C VAL A 206 -22.17 -5.06 9.65
N PRO A 207 -21.52 -6.08 10.22
CA PRO A 207 -22.21 -7.28 10.63
C PRO A 207 -23.30 -6.95 11.68
N GLU A 208 -24.46 -7.60 11.57
CA GLU A 208 -25.51 -7.50 12.60
C GLU A 208 -25.03 -8.16 13.90
N GLY A 209 -25.51 -7.70 15.05
CA GLY A 209 -25.31 -8.37 16.35
C GLY A 209 -25.50 -7.43 17.54
N ASP A 210 -26.16 -7.90 18.59
CA ASP A 210 -26.52 -7.08 19.76
C ASP A 210 -25.30 -6.73 20.64
N ASN A 211 -24.20 -7.50 20.53
CA ASN A 211 -22.97 -7.33 21.31
C ASN A 211 -21.77 -6.86 20.45
N MET A 212 -22.02 -6.49 19.19
CA MET A 212 -20.99 -5.97 18.30
C MET A 212 -20.69 -4.52 18.65
N VAL A 213 -19.40 -4.17 18.69
CA VAL A 213 -19.00 -2.76 18.77
C VAL A 213 -18.95 -2.23 17.36
N VAL A 214 -20.06 -1.59 16.94
CA VAL A 214 -20.23 -1.04 15.60
C VAL A 214 -19.80 0.43 15.59
N SER A 215 -19.07 0.84 14.55
CA SER A 215 -18.92 2.26 14.24
C SER A 215 -20.29 2.84 13.87
N VAL A 216 -20.80 3.78 14.68
CA VAL A 216 -22.17 4.33 14.53
C VAL A 216 -22.39 5.08 13.20
N HIS A 217 -21.33 5.35 12.45
CA HIS A 217 -21.35 6.11 11.20
C HIS A 217 -21.53 5.23 9.95
N ALA A 218 -21.41 3.92 10.10
CA ALA A 218 -21.69 3.00 9.00
C ALA A 218 -23.19 2.64 8.97
N PRO A 219 -23.86 2.72 7.79
CA PRO A 219 -25.27 2.40 7.69
C PRO A 219 -25.49 0.92 8.06
N ALA A 220 -26.49 0.65 8.91
CA ALA A 220 -26.79 -0.69 9.41
C ALA A 220 -27.17 -1.71 8.30
N ASP A 221 -27.58 -1.23 7.13
CA ASP A 221 -27.88 -2.02 5.94
C ASP A 221 -26.74 -2.05 4.89
N GLY A 222 -25.59 -1.42 5.19
CA GLY A 222 -24.52 -1.15 4.24
C GLY A 222 -23.88 -2.42 3.67
N ALA A 223 -24.10 -2.65 2.38
CA ALA A 223 -23.24 -3.57 1.62
C ALA A 223 -21.80 -3.03 1.62
N SER A 224 -20.83 -3.93 1.70
CA SER A 224 -19.41 -3.62 1.62
C SER A 224 -18.95 -3.49 0.16
N PRO A 225 -18.19 -2.44 -0.20
CA PRO A 225 -17.71 -1.36 0.69
C PRO A 225 -18.80 -0.30 1.01
N THR A 226 -18.69 0.38 2.16
CA THR A 226 -19.54 1.56 2.49
C THR A 226 -19.32 2.72 1.50
N PRO A 227 -20.19 3.76 1.50
CA PRO A 227 -19.92 5.00 0.78
C PRO A 227 -18.58 5.67 1.15
N LEU A 228 -18.09 5.46 2.38
CA LEU A 228 -16.76 5.91 2.83
C LEU A 228 -15.63 4.94 2.42
N GLY A 229 -15.92 3.91 1.63
CA GLY A 229 -14.93 2.96 1.14
C GLY A 229 -14.55 1.84 2.13
N TYR A 230 -15.30 1.67 3.22
CA TYR A 230 -14.96 0.69 4.25
C TYR A 230 -15.41 -0.71 3.92
N ALA A 231 -14.46 -1.65 3.93
CA ALA A 231 -14.76 -3.07 3.83
C ALA A 231 -15.58 -3.58 5.03
N LYS A 232 -15.23 -3.11 6.23
CA LYS A 232 -15.71 -3.57 7.55
C LYS A 232 -15.71 -2.37 8.50
N ALA A 233 -16.70 -2.23 9.37
CA ALA A 233 -16.85 -1.09 10.29
C ALA A 233 -17.25 -1.50 11.72
N ALA A 234 -17.14 -2.79 12.06
CA ALA A 234 -17.44 -3.30 13.41
C ALA A 234 -16.30 -4.14 14.00
N HIS A 235 -16.36 -4.34 15.31
CA HIS A 235 -15.55 -5.28 16.09
C HIS A 235 -16.45 -6.27 16.83
N ASP A 236 -15.89 -7.42 17.21
CA ASP A 236 -16.62 -8.49 17.87
C ASP A 236 -15.96 -8.85 19.21
N ASN A 237 -16.79 -8.95 20.24
CA ASN A 237 -16.53 -9.30 21.64
C ASN A 237 -16.18 -10.79 21.88
N SER A 238 -15.65 -11.49 20.88
CA SER A 238 -15.45 -12.96 20.85
C SER A 238 -16.71 -13.81 20.89
N ASP A 239 -17.85 -13.24 20.55
CA ASP A 239 -19.16 -13.90 20.48
C ASP A 239 -19.56 -14.06 19.01
N PHE A 240 -18.95 -15.04 18.33
CA PHE A 240 -19.08 -15.20 16.88
C PHE A 240 -20.50 -15.60 16.49
N ASP A 241 -21.21 -16.36 17.32
CA ASP A 241 -22.59 -16.75 17.06
C ASP A 241 -23.66 -15.80 17.62
N GLN A 242 -23.22 -14.80 18.40
CA GLN A 242 -24.00 -13.70 18.95
C GLN A 242 -25.02 -14.17 19.97
N ASP A 243 -24.62 -15.11 20.82
CA ASP A 243 -25.47 -15.68 21.86
C ASP A 243 -25.47 -14.88 23.17
N GLY A 244 -24.64 -13.84 23.30
CA GLY A 244 -24.49 -13.06 24.52
C GLY A 244 -23.29 -13.45 25.37
N SER A 245 -22.45 -14.37 24.92
CA SER A 245 -21.29 -14.86 25.68
C SER A 245 -20.07 -15.07 24.79
N PRO A 246 -18.84 -14.84 25.29
CA PRO A 246 -17.63 -15.21 24.57
C PRO A 246 -17.63 -16.70 24.20
N ASP A 247 -17.29 -17.00 22.94
CA ASP A 247 -17.19 -18.35 22.43
C ASP A 247 -16.08 -19.13 23.11
N LEU A 248 -16.38 -20.41 23.40
CA LEU A 248 -15.39 -21.37 23.86
C LEU A 248 -14.47 -21.72 22.68
N GLN A 249 -13.15 -21.53 22.86
CA GLN A 249 -12.14 -21.75 21.82
C GLN A 249 -10.95 -22.58 22.29
N ILE A 250 -10.79 -22.73 23.60
CA ILE A 250 -9.68 -23.45 24.23
C ILE A 250 -10.23 -24.75 24.81
N ASP A 251 -9.56 -25.85 24.51
CA ASP A 251 -9.81 -27.18 25.07
C ASP A 251 -8.85 -27.41 26.24
N THR A 252 -9.36 -27.30 27.47
CA THR A 252 -8.51 -27.39 28.67
C THR A 252 -8.24 -28.82 29.14
N ASP A 253 -9.06 -29.79 28.75
CA ASP A 253 -8.97 -31.18 29.23
C ASP A 253 -8.54 -32.21 28.17
N GLY A 254 -8.45 -31.79 26.91
CA GLY A 254 -7.97 -32.56 25.77
C GLY A 254 -9.01 -33.47 25.16
N ASP A 255 -10.30 -33.26 25.44
CA ASP A 255 -11.40 -34.06 24.89
C ASP A 255 -11.83 -33.64 23.47
N THR A 256 -11.13 -32.65 22.89
CA THR A 256 -11.37 -32.01 21.58
C THR A 256 -12.57 -31.07 21.52
N ILE A 257 -13.21 -30.78 22.65
CA ILE A 257 -14.32 -29.85 22.77
C ILE A 257 -13.83 -28.61 23.51
N PRO A 258 -13.85 -27.42 22.88
CA PRO A 258 -13.53 -26.20 23.59
C PRO A 258 -14.47 -25.98 24.79
N ASP A 259 -13.87 -25.74 25.96
CA ASP A 259 -14.57 -25.60 27.24
C ASP A 259 -14.23 -24.28 27.96
N MET A 260 -13.36 -23.46 27.37
CA MET A 260 -12.97 -22.15 27.88
C MET A 260 -12.89 -21.10 26.76
N PRO A 261 -13.35 -19.86 26.99
CA PRO A 261 -13.21 -18.80 26.01
C PRO A 261 -11.76 -18.31 25.93
N LEU A 262 -11.41 -17.73 24.79
CA LEU A 262 -10.10 -17.11 24.61
C LEU A 262 -9.92 -15.87 25.51
N MET A 263 -11.01 -15.14 25.76
CA MET A 263 -11.03 -13.96 26.63
C MET A 263 -12.04 -14.15 27.75
N MET A 264 -11.65 -13.77 28.96
CA MET A 264 -12.49 -13.92 30.16
C MET A 264 -13.48 -12.77 30.24
N ASP A 265 -14.71 -13.11 30.59
CA ASP A 265 -15.78 -12.18 30.97
C ASP A 265 -16.14 -12.51 32.43
N THR A 266 -15.44 -11.89 33.38
CA THR A 266 -15.58 -12.22 34.80
C THR A 266 -16.88 -11.66 35.39
N ASP A 267 -17.45 -10.60 34.82
CA ASP A 267 -18.69 -9.98 35.30
C ASP A 267 -19.96 -10.43 34.54
N ASN A 268 -19.81 -11.26 33.50
CA ASN A 268 -20.85 -11.82 32.63
C ASN A 268 -21.70 -10.74 31.96
N ASP A 269 -21.09 -9.61 31.57
CA ASP A 269 -21.77 -8.56 30.83
C ASP A 269 -21.80 -8.80 29.30
N GLY A 270 -21.20 -9.89 28.85
CA GLY A 270 -21.05 -10.28 27.45
C GLY A 270 -19.80 -9.67 26.79
N ASN A 271 -19.06 -8.80 27.47
CA ASN A 271 -17.82 -8.19 27.00
C ASN A 271 -16.63 -8.78 27.75
N PRO A 272 -15.54 -9.11 27.06
CA PRO A 272 -14.35 -9.55 27.76
C PRO A 272 -13.73 -8.45 28.62
N ASP A 273 -13.23 -8.81 29.80
CA ASP A 273 -12.57 -7.89 30.75
C ASP A 273 -11.34 -7.21 30.13
N THR A 274 -10.66 -7.92 29.23
CA THR A 274 -9.50 -7.45 28.47
C THR A 274 -9.72 -7.76 26.99
N PRO A 275 -10.47 -6.93 26.25
CA PRO A 275 -10.81 -7.21 24.86
C PRO A 275 -9.56 -7.20 23.99
N TRP A 276 -9.44 -8.22 23.13
CA TRP A 276 -8.43 -8.32 22.09
C TRP A 276 -8.90 -7.53 20.86
N PRO A 277 -8.01 -6.83 20.15
CA PRO A 277 -8.33 -6.22 18.85
C PRO A 277 -8.73 -7.29 17.81
N THR A 278 -10.04 -7.55 17.63
CA THR A 278 -10.56 -8.47 16.61
C THR A 278 -11.17 -7.71 15.42
N VAL A 279 -11.22 -8.36 14.27
CA VAL A 279 -11.91 -7.85 13.07
C VAL A 279 -13.26 -8.55 12.93
N ALA A 280 -14.37 -7.80 12.93
CA ALA A 280 -15.69 -8.37 12.70
C ALA A 280 -15.83 -8.97 11.29
N GLN A 281 -16.72 -9.95 11.15
CA GLN A 281 -16.94 -10.64 9.88
C GLN A 281 -18.44 -10.81 9.63
N ASP A 282 -18.86 -10.64 8.38
CA ASP A 282 -20.24 -10.97 8.00
C ASP A 282 -20.36 -12.48 7.77
N ARG A 283 -20.79 -13.17 8.83
CA ARG A 283 -21.09 -14.60 8.81
C ARG A 283 -22.59 -14.89 8.68
N SER A 284 -23.37 -13.92 8.20
CA SER A 284 -24.81 -14.07 8.05
C SER A 284 -25.17 -15.14 7.03
N VAL A 285 -26.37 -15.71 7.19
CA VAL A 285 -26.95 -16.64 6.21
C VAL A 285 -27.00 -16.04 4.80
N ALA A 286 -27.22 -14.72 4.70
CA ALA A 286 -27.24 -14.01 3.42
C ALA A 286 -25.87 -14.04 2.75
N ALA A 287 -24.80 -13.74 3.50
CA ALA A 287 -23.44 -13.80 2.98
C ALA A 287 -23.06 -15.23 2.55
N VAL A 288 -23.26 -16.21 3.44
CA VAL A 288 -22.99 -17.63 3.16
C VAL A 288 -23.72 -18.10 1.90
N LYS A 289 -25.04 -17.88 1.78
CA LYS A 289 -25.83 -18.30 0.62
C LYS A 289 -25.46 -17.60 -0.69
N SER A 290 -24.78 -16.46 -0.60
CA SER A 290 -24.33 -15.70 -1.76
C SER A 290 -22.91 -16.05 -2.19
N ALA A 291 -22.27 -17.03 -1.54
CA ALA A 291 -20.92 -17.49 -1.87
C ALA A 291 -20.83 -18.03 -3.31
N GLY A 292 -19.83 -17.58 -4.05
CA GLY A 292 -19.56 -17.98 -5.43
C GLY A 292 -18.15 -17.60 -5.89
N ALA A 293 -17.98 -17.51 -7.21
CA ALA A 293 -16.73 -17.02 -7.80
C ALA A 293 -16.52 -15.54 -7.42
N THR A 294 -15.25 -15.14 -7.32
CA THR A 294 -14.92 -13.74 -7.02
C THR A 294 -15.40 -12.83 -8.15
N LYS A 295 -15.85 -11.62 -7.79
CA LYS A 295 -16.29 -10.60 -8.74
C LYS A 295 -15.43 -9.36 -8.58
N GLN A 296 -15.48 -8.45 -9.56
CA GLN A 296 -14.77 -7.17 -9.42
C GLN A 296 -15.19 -6.42 -8.15
N SER A 297 -16.48 -6.46 -7.78
CA SER A 297 -17.00 -5.87 -6.55
C SER A 297 -16.43 -6.48 -5.27
N THR A 298 -16.07 -7.78 -5.27
CA THR A 298 -15.48 -8.42 -4.08
C THR A 298 -14.04 -7.97 -3.86
N CYS A 299 -13.25 -7.79 -4.94
CA CYS A 299 -11.91 -7.20 -4.86
C CYS A 299 -11.94 -5.76 -4.32
N LEU A 300 -12.94 -4.99 -4.76
CA LEU A 300 -13.09 -3.58 -4.39
C LEU A 300 -13.57 -3.35 -2.95
N ARG A 301 -13.90 -4.39 -2.19
CA ARG A 301 -14.11 -4.23 -0.73
C ARG A 301 -12.85 -3.72 -0.04
N CYS A 302 -11.70 -4.22 -0.48
CA CYS A 302 -10.39 -3.92 0.09
C CYS A 302 -9.56 -2.96 -0.79
N HIS A 303 -9.81 -2.98 -2.11
CA HIS A 303 -9.11 -2.20 -3.13
C HIS A 303 -9.98 -1.09 -3.74
N GLU A 304 -10.94 -0.54 -3.00
CA GLU A 304 -11.82 0.55 -3.42
C GLU A 304 -11.05 1.80 -3.86
N HIS A 305 -9.84 2.04 -3.35
CA HIS A 305 -8.95 3.11 -3.84
C HIS A 305 -8.58 2.99 -5.32
N ALA A 306 -8.83 1.85 -5.96
CA ALA A 306 -8.75 1.72 -7.41
C ALA A 306 -9.86 2.51 -8.12
N ARG A 307 -10.86 3.02 -7.39
CA ARG A 307 -11.99 3.81 -7.90
C ARG A 307 -12.18 5.15 -7.19
N THR A 308 -11.50 5.39 -6.07
CA THR A 308 -11.54 6.70 -5.41
C THR A 308 -10.35 7.58 -5.82
N GLY A 309 -10.61 8.88 -5.97
CA GLY A 309 -9.64 9.88 -6.43
C GLY A 309 -8.51 10.16 -5.44
N TYR A 310 -8.68 9.88 -4.15
CA TYR A 310 -7.79 10.44 -3.13
C TYR A 310 -6.45 9.71 -2.94
N LYS A 311 -6.40 8.37 -2.97
CA LYS A 311 -5.17 7.63 -2.59
C LYS A 311 -4.20 7.39 -3.73
N ARG A 312 -4.52 6.52 -4.70
CA ARG A 312 -3.63 6.25 -5.85
C ARG A 312 -4.01 7.08 -7.07
N ALA A 313 -5.29 7.43 -7.20
CA ALA A 313 -5.82 8.26 -8.27
C ALA A 313 -5.43 7.77 -9.67
N THR A 314 -5.41 6.45 -9.85
CA THR A 314 -5.26 5.76 -11.12
C THR A 314 -6.48 4.85 -11.27
N LEU A 315 -7.59 5.48 -11.67
CA LEU A 315 -8.91 4.88 -11.59
C LEU A 315 -9.05 3.71 -12.57
N PHE A 316 -9.44 2.54 -12.07
CA PHE A 316 -9.87 1.39 -12.86
C PHE A 316 -11.39 1.45 -13.08
N GLU A 317 -11.78 2.38 -13.95
CA GLU A 317 -13.17 2.72 -14.24
C GLU A 317 -13.38 3.16 -15.70
N GLU A 318 -14.61 3.04 -16.19
CA GLU A 318 -14.99 3.51 -17.53
C GLU A 318 -14.59 4.98 -17.73
N GLY A 319 -13.96 5.28 -18.87
CA GLY A 319 -13.43 6.60 -19.19
C GLY A 319 -12.04 6.89 -18.63
N TYR A 320 -11.59 6.16 -17.60
CA TYR A 320 -10.29 6.36 -16.94
C TYR A 320 -9.28 5.26 -17.21
N ASP A 321 -9.74 4.02 -17.35
CA ASP A 321 -8.93 2.89 -17.78
C ASP A 321 -9.62 2.14 -18.91
N VAL A 322 -8.91 1.95 -20.02
CA VAL A 322 -9.44 1.19 -21.16
C VAL A 322 -9.82 -0.23 -20.75
N HIS A 323 -9.04 -0.88 -19.88
CA HIS A 323 -9.22 -2.27 -19.48
C HIS A 323 -10.44 -2.48 -18.58
N ALA A 324 -10.95 -1.44 -17.92
CA ALA A 324 -12.16 -1.52 -17.10
C ALA A 324 -13.43 -1.81 -17.92
N THR A 325 -13.38 -1.69 -19.24
CA THR A 325 -14.55 -1.91 -20.12
C THR A 325 -14.30 -2.87 -21.27
N VAL A 326 -13.06 -3.35 -21.48
CA VAL A 326 -12.77 -4.34 -22.53
C VAL A 326 -13.56 -5.63 -22.28
N LYS A 327 -14.18 -6.15 -23.34
CA LYS A 327 -14.93 -7.43 -23.36
C LYS A 327 -14.47 -8.38 -24.47
N THR A 328 -13.26 -8.16 -24.99
CA THR A 328 -12.69 -8.95 -26.10
C THR A 328 -11.36 -9.57 -25.70
N GLY A 329 -10.97 -10.65 -26.37
CA GLY A 329 -9.67 -11.29 -26.11
C GLY A 329 -9.66 -11.93 -24.72
N PRO A 330 -8.60 -11.75 -23.90
CA PRO A 330 -8.54 -12.30 -22.54
C PRO A 330 -9.69 -11.87 -21.61
N PHE A 331 -10.38 -10.77 -21.93
CA PHE A 331 -11.52 -10.27 -21.16
C PHE A 331 -12.88 -10.79 -21.65
N GLU A 332 -12.92 -11.61 -22.70
CA GLU A 332 -14.15 -12.25 -23.17
C GLU A 332 -14.72 -13.13 -22.06
N ASP A 333 -16.00 -12.95 -21.75
CA ASP A 333 -16.74 -13.66 -20.68
C ASP A 333 -16.18 -13.50 -19.25
N ALA A 334 -15.21 -12.60 -19.02
CA ALA A 334 -14.66 -12.35 -17.68
C ALA A 334 -15.69 -11.62 -16.78
N GLU A 335 -16.22 -12.31 -15.77
CA GLU A 335 -17.04 -11.71 -14.72
C GLU A 335 -16.21 -10.85 -13.76
N ASN A 336 -14.94 -11.19 -13.58
CA ASN A 336 -13.97 -10.42 -12.81
C ASN A 336 -12.82 -9.97 -13.70
N GLN A 337 -12.80 -8.69 -14.06
CA GLN A 337 -11.75 -8.13 -14.91
C GLN A 337 -10.40 -8.01 -14.20
N CYS A 338 -10.38 -7.88 -12.86
CA CYS A 338 -9.14 -7.78 -12.10
C CYS A 338 -8.29 -9.04 -12.30
N THR A 339 -8.92 -10.20 -12.25
CA THR A 339 -8.24 -11.52 -12.35
C THR A 339 -7.82 -11.88 -13.77
N VAL A 340 -8.16 -11.08 -14.78
CA VAL A 340 -7.63 -11.26 -16.15
C VAL A 340 -6.14 -10.95 -16.19
N CYS A 341 -5.72 -9.89 -15.47
CA CYS A 341 -4.31 -9.54 -15.31
C CYS A 341 -3.73 -10.16 -14.03
N HIS A 342 -4.44 -10.04 -12.91
CA HIS A 342 -4.06 -10.60 -11.61
C HIS A 342 -4.48 -12.06 -11.51
N THR A 343 -3.90 -12.92 -12.36
CA THR A 343 -4.25 -14.33 -12.43
C THR A 343 -4.12 -15.01 -11.06
N VAL A 344 -5.03 -15.93 -10.77
CA VAL A 344 -5.13 -16.58 -9.46
C VAL A 344 -4.82 -18.05 -9.59
N SER A 345 -3.97 -18.56 -8.70
CA SER A 345 -3.71 -19.99 -8.55
C SER A 345 -3.50 -20.32 -7.08
N LYS A 346 -4.26 -21.28 -6.54
CA LYS A 346 -4.19 -21.65 -5.11
C LYS A 346 -4.30 -20.45 -4.16
N HIS A 347 -5.29 -19.58 -4.42
CA HIS A 347 -5.51 -18.31 -3.70
C HIS A 347 -4.39 -17.27 -3.79
N LYS A 348 -3.28 -17.56 -4.46
CA LYS A 348 -2.21 -16.59 -4.72
C LYS A 348 -2.56 -15.74 -5.92
N PHE A 349 -2.41 -14.44 -5.77
CA PHE A 349 -2.68 -13.44 -6.80
C PHE A 349 -1.37 -12.94 -7.40
N VAL A 350 -1.29 -12.97 -8.72
CA VAL A 350 -0.19 -12.30 -9.41
C VAL A 350 -0.35 -10.79 -9.25
N ARG A 351 0.66 -10.13 -8.70
CA ARG A 351 0.69 -8.67 -8.52
C ARG A 351 1.45 -7.95 -9.64
N GLY A 352 2.41 -8.62 -10.26
CA GLY A 352 3.35 -8.05 -11.23
C GLY A 352 4.68 -7.61 -10.59
N HIS A 353 5.77 -7.65 -11.37
CA HIS A 353 7.12 -7.34 -10.88
C HIS A 353 7.43 -5.85 -10.84
N SER A 354 6.80 -5.07 -11.72
CA SER A 354 7.09 -3.64 -11.91
C SER A 354 6.34 -2.71 -10.93
N VAL A 355 5.65 -3.26 -9.93
CA VAL A 355 4.89 -2.49 -8.92
C VAL A 355 5.52 -2.47 -7.52
N GLY A 356 6.68 -3.11 -7.35
CA GLY A 356 7.38 -3.27 -6.06
C GLY A 356 7.81 -1.99 -5.36
N GLY A 357 7.64 -0.83 -6.01
CA GLY A 357 8.00 0.46 -5.43
C GLY A 357 7.06 1.01 -4.36
N ASP A 358 5.97 0.31 -4.04
CA ASP A 358 5.02 0.74 -3.00
C ASP A 358 5.12 -0.04 -1.69
N LEU A 359 6.16 -0.87 -1.52
CA LEU A 359 6.44 -1.61 -0.30
C LEU A 359 5.33 -2.60 0.13
N ALA A 360 4.37 -2.92 -0.74
CA ALA A 360 3.36 -3.93 -0.43
C ALA A 360 3.89 -5.34 -0.69
N ALA A 361 3.52 -6.29 0.17
CA ALA A 361 3.81 -7.70 -0.02
C ALA A 361 3.17 -8.25 -1.31
N ALA A 362 3.76 -9.28 -1.90
CA ALA A 362 3.23 -9.97 -3.07
C ALA A 362 3.37 -11.49 -2.90
N ASP A 363 2.38 -12.25 -3.37
CA ASP A 363 2.42 -13.72 -3.33
C ASP A 363 3.57 -14.30 -4.17
N TYR A 364 3.90 -13.61 -5.25
CA TYR A 364 4.99 -13.93 -6.16
C TYR A 364 6.05 -12.83 -6.02
N PRO A 365 7.20 -13.13 -5.41
CA PRO A 365 8.24 -12.13 -5.19
C PRO A 365 8.80 -11.67 -6.53
N ALA A 366 9.00 -10.35 -6.66
CA ALA A 366 9.66 -9.79 -7.82
C ALA A 366 11.14 -10.23 -7.89
N PRO A 367 11.72 -10.36 -9.09
CA PRO A 367 13.14 -10.64 -9.23
C PRO A 367 13.97 -9.46 -8.67
N PRO A 368 15.25 -9.69 -8.32
CA PRO A 368 16.13 -8.64 -7.81
C PRO A 368 16.20 -7.40 -8.73
N PRO A 369 16.46 -6.20 -8.19
CA PRO A 369 16.54 -4.98 -8.99
C PRO A 369 17.50 -5.08 -10.17
N GLY A 370 17.07 -4.58 -11.33
CA GLY A 370 17.86 -4.60 -12.56
C GLY A 370 17.90 -5.95 -13.28
N THR A 371 17.17 -6.97 -12.80
CA THR A 371 16.96 -8.21 -13.57
C THR A 371 16.15 -7.90 -14.83
N GLU A 372 16.53 -8.49 -15.95
CA GLU A 372 15.75 -8.36 -17.18
C GLU A 372 14.41 -9.07 -17.01
N ASN A 373 13.33 -8.41 -17.39
CA ASN A 373 12.00 -8.99 -17.31
C ASN A 373 11.90 -10.18 -18.27
N ASP A 374 11.61 -11.36 -17.73
CA ASP A 374 11.25 -12.52 -18.53
C ASP A 374 9.82 -12.30 -19.08
N PRO A 375 9.63 -12.21 -20.41
CA PRO A 375 8.31 -12.04 -21.02
C PRO A 375 7.45 -13.31 -20.92
N ASP A 376 8.05 -14.47 -20.64
CA ASP A 376 7.35 -15.75 -20.50
C ASP A 376 7.00 -16.07 -19.03
N ASP A 377 7.40 -15.21 -18.09
CA ASP A 377 7.08 -15.37 -16.68
C ASP A 377 5.61 -15.04 -16.39
N PRO A 378 4.78 -16.02 -15.96
CA PRO A 378 3.37 -15.80 -15.71
C PRO A 378 3.08 -14.90 -14.49
N SER A 379 4.03 -14.66 -13.58
CA SER A 379 3.85 -13.69 -12.48
C SER A 379 4.23 -12.26 -12.87
N ASN A 380 4.70 -12.06 -14.11
CA ASN A 380 5.08 -10.75 -14.61
C ASN A 380 3.93 -10.07 -15.37
N ILE A 381 3.22 -9.17 -14.70
CA ILE A 381 2.21 -8.31 -15.34
C ILE A 381 2.91 -7.19 -16.08
N MET A 382 2.89 -7.26 -17.41
CA MET A 382 3.44 -6.25 -18.30
C MET A 382 2.46 -5.95 -19.42
N CYS A 383 2.45 -4.71 -19.91
CA CYS A 383 1.68 -4.36 -21.11
C CYS A 383 1.99 -5.32 -22.29
N THR A 384 3.24 -5.76 -22.40
CA THR A 384 3.73 -6.61 -23.50
C THR A 384 3.24 -8.05 -23.45
N THR A 385 2.69 -8.51 -22.32
CA THR A 385 2.08 -9.85 -22.19
C THR A 385 0.89 -10.01 -23.14
N CYS A 386 0.09 -8.95 -23.31
CA CYS A 386 -1.02 -8.91 -24.26
C CYS A 386 -0.72 -8.07 -25.51
N HIS A 387 0.08 -7.00 -25.38
CA HIS A 387 0.39 -6.07 -26.46
C HIS A 387 1.79 -6.32 -27.04
N ARG A 388 1.89 -7.26 -27.99
CA ARG A 388 3.17 -7.64 -28.60
C ARG A 388 3.89 -6.46 -29.26
N ILE A 389 5.14 -6.22 -28.89
CA ILE A 389 5.93 -5.08 -29.36
C ILE A 389 6.00 -5.05 -30.90
N GLU A 390 6.15 -6.20 -31.56
CA GLU A 390 6.25 -6.24 -33.03
C GLU A 390 4.96 -5.73 -33.70
N SER A 391 3.81 -5.92 -33.06
CA SER A 391 2.53 -5.40 -33.55
C SER A 391 2.32 -3.92 -33.27
N LEU A 392 2.98 -3.36 -32.25
CA LEU A 392 2.84 -1.95 -31.84
C LEU A 392 3.72 -1.02 -32.68
N VAL A 393 4.99 -1.39 -32.90
CA VAL A 393 5.95 -0.56 -33.63
C VAL A 393 5.52 -0.38 -35.11
N ASP A 394 4.81 -1.36 -35.66
CA ASP A 394 4.27 -1.33 -37.03
C ASP A 394 2.82 -0.81 -37.14
N SER A 395 2.12 -0.61 -36.02
CA SER A 395 0.73 -0.13 -36.01
C SER A 395 0.67 1.37 -36.35
N ALA A 396 0.27 1.67 -37.58
CA ALA A 396 0.07 3.05 -38.05
C ALA A 396 -1.14 3.68 -37.35
N THR A 397 -1.06 4.99 -37.03
CA THR A 397 -2.27 5.77 -36.82
C THR A 397 -3.09 5.82 -38.14
N PRO A 398 -4.43 5.77 -38.08
CA PRO A 398 -5.27 5.84 -39.29
C PRO A 398 -5.22 7.20 -40.01
N GLU A 399 -4.62 8.22 -39.40
CA GLU A 399 -4.62 9.59 -39.90
C GLU A 399 -3.29 9.95 -40.58
N GLU A 400 -3.39 10.76 -41.63
CA GLU A 400 -2.42 10.90 -42.72
C GLU A 400 -0.93 11.02 -42.33
N PRO A 401 -0.01 10.49 -43.16
CA PRO A 401 1.42 10.57 -42.93
C PRO A 401 1.91 12.03 -42.89
N VAL A 402 2.33 12.50 -41.72
CA VAL A 402 3.08 13.75 -41.59
C VAL A 402 4.43 13.57 -42.30
N ASN A 403 4.66 14.33 -43.38
CA ASN A 403 5.88 14.26 -44.21
C ASN A 403 6.17 12.88 -44.86
N GLY A 404 5.14 12.11 -45.22
CA GLY A 404 5.33 10.86 -45.98
C GLY A 404 5.96 9.71 -45.17
N LYS A 405 6.16 9.87 -43.85
CA LYS A 405 6.51 8.79 -42.92
C LYS A 405 5.30 8.49 -42.04
N LYS A 406 4.96 7.20 -41.91
CA LYS A 406 3.96 6.72 -40.94
C LYS A 406 4.54 6.91 -39.54
N ALA A 407 3.91 7.69 -38.67
CA ALA A 407 4.35 7.83 -37.29
C ALA A 407 3.63 6.78 -36.42
N SER A 408 4.38 5.86 -35.80
CA SER A 408 3.89 5.06 -34.68
C SER A 408 4.14 5.82 -33.39
N ILE A 409 3.18 5.80 -32.46
CA ILE A 409 3.32 6.35 -31.10
C ILE A 409 4.42 5.59 -30.35
N HIS A 410 4.57 4.29 -30.64
CA HIS A 410 5.51 3.38 -29.99
C HIS A 410 6.76 3.18 -30.84
N SER A 411 7.76 4.05 -30.68
CA SER A 411 9.07 3.84 -31.32
C SER A 411 9.94 2.89 -30.51
N SER A 412 10.74 2.05 -31.18
CA SER A 412 11.68 1.14 -30.50
C SER A 412 12.61 1.88 -29.53
N LYS A 413 13.12 3.05 -29.93
CA LYS A 413 13.96 3.90 -29.10
C LYS A 413 13.31 4.31 -27.78
N HIS A 414 12.01 4.62 -27.78
CA HIS A 414 11.30 4.94 -26.54
C HIS A 414 11.07 3.68 -25.71
N LEU A 415 10.65 2.57 -26.33
CA LEU A 415 10.39 1.31 -25.61
C LEU A 415 11.65 0.72 -24.94
N ASP A 416 12.83 1.02 -25.46
CA ASP A 416 14.12 0.66 -24.86
C ASP A 416 14.40 1.41 -23.55
N SER A 417 13.86 2.62 -23.38
CA SER A 417 14.18 3.52 -22.26
C SER A 417 12.97 3.92 -21.40
N MET A 418 11.74 3.62 -21.82
CA MET A 418 10.51 4.09 -21.18
C MET A 418 9.54 2.93 -20.94
N ALA A 419 8.88 2.97 -19.79
CA ALA A 419 7.73 2.13 -19.50
C ALA A 419 6.52 2.56 -20.35
N CYS A 420 5.58 1.65 -20.60
CA CYS A 420 4.39 1.95 -21.41
C CYS A 420 3.49 2.96 -20.68
N GLU A 421 3.39 2.76 -19.37
CA GLU A 421 2.70 3.58 -18.38
C GLU A 421 3.08 5.05 -18.50
N THR A 422 4.35 5.36 -18.84
CA THR A 422 4.82 6.74 -18.95
C THR A 422 4.05 7.55 -19.99
N CYS A 423 3.65 6.91 -21.10
CA CYS A 423 2.88 7.58 -22.14
C CYS A 423 1.37 7.39 -21.97
N HIS A 424 0.94 6.25 -21.41
CA HIS A 424 -0.47 5.87 -21.33
C HIS A 424 -1.15 6.23 -20.01
N ILE A 425 -0.42 6.69 -18.99
CA ILE A 425 -0.97 7.24 -17.75
C ILE A 425 -0.49 8.69 -17.61
N PRO A 426 -1.07 9.62 -18.41
CA PRO A 426 -0.56 11.00 -18.50
C PRO A 426 -0.87 11.86 -17.27
N VAL A 427 -1.83 11.44 -16.45
CA VAL A 427 -2.29 12.14 -15.24
C VAL A 427 -2.66 11.15 -14.15
N SER A 428 -2.46 11.56 -12.90
CA SER A 428 -2.98 10.96 -11.67
C SER A 428 -3.63 12.09 -10.85
N GLY A 429 -3.79 11.97 -9.53
CA GLY A 429 -4.38 13.01 -8.71
C GLY A 429 -4.43 12.68 -7.21
N GLY A 430 -5.26 13.42 -6.47
CA GLY A 430 -5.54 13.21 -5.04
C GLY A 430 -4.41 13.61 -4.10
N ILE A 431 -4.31 12.94 -2.96
CA ILE A 431 -3.38 13.24 -1.87
C ILE A 431 -1.93 13.02 -2.31
N THR A 432 -1.11 14.07 -2.30
CA THR A 432 0.35 14.01 -2.49
C THR A 432 1.10 14.22 -1.19
N TYR A 433 0.45 14.71 -0.13
CA TYR A 433 1.06 14.92 1.17
C TYR A 433 0.05 14.77 2.31
N SER A 434 0.35 13.97 3.33
CA SER A 434 -0.48 13.88 4.55
C SER A 434 0.37 14.09 5.81
N VAL A 435 -0.09 14.84 6.80
CA VAL A 435 0.64 15.10 8.06
C VAL A 435 -0.14 14.69 9.28
N TYR A 436 0.49 13.93 10.17
CA TYR A 436 -0.01 13.71 11.53
C TYR A 436 0.71 14.66 12.49
N GLY A 437 -0.01 15.43 13.28
CA GLY A 437 0.60 16.28 14.28
C GLY A 437 -0.25 16.47 15.52
N GLU A 438 0.20 17.35 16.40
CA GLU A 438 -0.59 17.74 17.55
C GLU A 438 -1.78 18.57 17.06
N GLY A 439 -2.98 18.07 17.30
CA GLY A 439 -4.22 18.76 17.01
C GLY A 439 -4.97 18.32 15.75
N SER A 440 -4.33 17.77 14.70
CA SER A 440 -5.02 17.38 13.46
C SER A 440 -4.19 16.46 12.54
N HIS A 441 -4.88 15.75 11.66
CA HIS A 441 -4.34 15.09 10.46
C HIS A 441 -4.79 15.87 9.21
N LEU A 442 -3.84 16.43 8.46
CA LEU A 442 -4.14 17.22 7.26
C LEU A 442 -3.61 16.54 6.00
N SER A 443 -4.36 16.63 4.90
CA SER A 443 -3.96 16.08 3.60
C SER A 443 -3.98 17.16 2.52
N PHE A 444 -3.03 17.07 1.61
CA PHE A 444 -2.82 18.03 0.53
C PHE A 444 -2.56 17.31 -0.79
N GLY A 445 -3.11 17.85 -1.87
CA GLY A 445 -2.70 17.61 -3.24
C GLY A 445 -1.68 18.64 -3.73
N ARG A 446 -1.25 18.50 -4.98
CA ARG A 446 -0.19 19.32 -5.59
C ARG A 446 -0.73 20.37 -6.54
N ASN A 447 -0.31 21.61 -6.35
CA ASN A 447 -0.68 22.72 -7.24
C ASN A 447 0.16 22.71 -8.53
N PRO A 448 -0.22 23.51 -9.56
CA PRO A 448 0.50 23.56 -10.84
C PRO A 448 1.98 24.00 -10.74
N ALA A 449 2.38 24.66 -9.64
CA ALA A 449 3.77 25.05 -9.38
C ALA A 449 4.60 23.90 -8.79
N GLY A 450 4.01 22.74 -8.55
CA GLY A 450 4.68 21.56 -7.99
C GLY A 450 4.77 21.56 -6.46
N LYS A 451 3.96 22.38 -5.77
CA LYS A 451 3.92 22.47 -4.30
C LYS A 451 2.73 21.69 -3.74
N ASP A 452 2.92 21.00 -2.63
CA ASP A 452 1.85 20.26 -1.95
C ASP A 452 1.03 21.20 -1.05
N SER A 453 0.21 22.06 -1.67
CA SER A 453 -0.52 23.15 -1.01
C SER A 453 -2.03 23.16 -1.28
N LEU A 454 -2.56 22.23 -2.09
CA LEU A 454 -4.00 22.12 -2.30
C LEU A 454 -4.59 21.32 -1.13
N LEU A 455 -5.29 21.95 -0.18
CA LEU A 455 -5.95 21.20 0.89
C LEU A 455 -6.96 20.21 0.30
N ILE A 456 -6.92 18.96 0.72
CA ILE A 456 -7.87 17.91 0.34
C ILE A 456 -9.15 18.15 1.13
N SER A 457 -10.29 18.28 0.45
CA SER A 457 -11.59 18.49 1.08
C SER A 457 -12.08 17.22 1.80
N ALA A 458 -13.11 17.36 2.63
CA ALA A 458 -13.83 16.21 3.17
C ALA A 458 -14.63 15.48 2.08
N ASP A 459 -15.11 16.22 1.08
CA ASP A 459 -15.82 15.70 -0.09
C ASP A 459 -14.98 14.66 -0.83
N HIS A 460 -13.72 15.00 -1.14
CA HIS A 460 -12.75 14.12 -1.82
C HIS A 460 -12.48 12.78 -1.11
N MET A 461 -12.76 12.71 0.19
CA MET A 461 -12.55 11.52 1.02
C MET A 461 -13.78 10.59 1.01
N ASN A 462 -14.93 11.10 0.57
CA ASN A 462 -16.18 10.36 0.44
C ASN A 462 -16.31 9.83 -0.99
N ALA A 463 -16.59 8.54 -1.18
CA ALA A 463 -16.82 8.01 -2.52
C ALA A 463 -18.31 8.13 -2.87
N GLY A 464 -18.66 9.08 -3.73
CA GLY A 464 -20.00 9.20 -4.30
C GLY A 464 -20.20 8.34 -5.54
N ASP A 465 -21.05 8.82 -6.44
CA ASP A 465 -21.32 8.14 -7.70
C ASP A 465 -20.26 8.46 -8.78
N HIS A 466 -20.51 8.05 -10.02
CA HIS A 466 -19.55 8.25 -11.11
C HIS A 466 -19.26 9.73 -11.40
N ASP A 467 -20.26 10.61 -11.27
CA ASP A 467 -20.10 12.04 -11.56
C ASP A 467 -19.29 12.71 -10.45
N ASP A 468 -19.53 12.31 -9.20
CA ASP A 468 -18.78 12.73 -8.01
C ASP A 468 -17.29 12.36 -8.11
N ILE A 469 -16.99 11.08 -8.39
CA ILE A 469 -15.62 10.59 -8.61
C ILE A 469 -14.91 11.37 -9.74
N ALA A 470 -15.67 11.80 -10.76
CA ALA A 470 -15.13 12.61 -11.85
C ALA A 470 -14.81 14.05 -11.41
N GLY A 471 -15.65 14.65 -10.56
CA GLY A 471 -15.41 15.93 -9.88
C GLY A 471 -14.16 15.88 -9.01
N ASP A 472 -14.09 14.89 -8.12
CA ASP A 472 -12.96 14.59 -7.24
C ASP A 472 -11.64 14.49 -8.00
N PHE A 473 -11.62 13.62 -9.01
CA PHE A 473 -10.43 13.39 -9.82
C PHE A 473 -9.99 14.69 -10.50
N SER A 474 -10.94 15.49 -10.99
CA SER A 474 -10.67 16.74 -11.70
C SER A 474 -10.14 17.85 -10.77
N ALA A 475 -10.65 17.92 -9.53
CA ALA A 475 -10.25 18.92 -8.54
C ALA A 475 -8.76 18.78 -8.15
N TYR A 476 -8.26 17.54 -8.09
CA TYR A 476 -6.91 17.24 -7.61
C TYR A 476 -6.01 16.53 -8.62
N GLN A 477 -6.32 16.57 -9.91
CA GLN A 477 -5.47 15.96 -10.94
C GLN A 477 -4.07 16.59 -10.99
N ALA A 478 -3.06 15.76 -11.18
CA ALA A 478 -1.67 16.17 -11.29
C ALA A 478 -0.91 15.32 -12.32
N PRO A 479 0.05 15.91 -13.07
CA PRO A 479 0.95 15.13 -13.90
C PRO A 479 1.86 14.23 -13.03
N PRO A 480 2.23 13.04 -13.51
CA PRO A 480 3.18 12.19 -12.83
C PRO A 480 4.59 12.80 -12.82
N VAL A 481 5.39 12.32 -11.86
CA VAL A 481 6.83 12.54 -11.85
C VAL A 481 7.49 11.39 -12.58
N LEU A 482 8.48 11.70 -13.41
CA LEU A 482 9.26 10.71 -14.14
C LEU A 482 10.59 10.44 -13.44
N VAL A 483 10.85 9.18 -13.12
CA VAL A 483 12.15 8.73 -12.58
C VAL A 483 12.58 7.44 -13.24
N TRP A 484 13.88 7.15 -13.17
CA TRP A 484 14.42 5.85 -13.55
C TRP A 484 14.01 4.80 -12.52
N PHE A 485 13.57 3.63 -12.99
CA PHE A 485 13.12 2.54 -12.14
C PHE A 485 13.51 1.18 -12.74
N ASN A 486 14.05 0.30 -11.90
CA ASN A 486 14.45 -1.07 -12.27
C ASN A 486 13.95 -2.12 -11.26
N GLY A 487 12.90 -1.80 -10.49
CA GLY A 487 12.41 -2.63 -9.39
C GLY A 487 12.91 -2.16 -8.02
N GLY A 488 14.13 -1.64 -7.92
CA GLY A 488 14.75 -1.30 -6.63
C GLY A 488 14.18 -0.06 -5.94
N THR A 489 13.78 -0.20 -4.67
CA THR A 489 13.36 0.92 -3.81
C THR A 489 13.94 0.87 -2.40
N SER A 490 13.94 2.01 -1.72
CA SER A 490 14.28 2.11 -0.30
C SER A 490 13.08 1.87 0.62
N PHE A 491 13.31 1.75 1.93
CA PHE A 491 12.24 1.71 2.95
C PHE A 491 11.33 2.95 2.98
N LEU A 492 11.75 4.07 2.37
CA LEU A 492 10.92 5.27 2.16
C LEU A 492 10.23 5.26 0.79
N ALA A 493 10.23 4.10 0.11
CA ALA A 493 9.63 3.86 -1.19
C ALA A 493 10.18 4.81 -2.30
N GLN A 494 11.49 5.09 -2.23
CA GLN A 494 12.20 5.92 -3.22
C GLN A 494 13.03 5.03 -4.16
N THR A 495 13.05 5.35 -5.45
CA THR A 495 13.78 4.55 -6.46
C THR A 495 15.30 4.55 -6.21
N LEU A 496 15.92 3.38 -6.28
CA LEU A 496 17.38 3.26 -6.19
C LEU A 496 18.05 3.23 -7.59
N ALA A 497 17.29 3.53 -8.64
CA ALA A 497 17.77 3.56 -10.02
C ALA A 497 17.97 4.98 -10.55
N VAL A 498 18.92 5.10 -11.48
CA VAL A 498 19.33 6.34 -12.12
C VAL A 498 19.60 6.12 -13.61
N ARG A 499 19.87 7.19 -14.37
CA ARG A 499 20.22 7.08 -15.80
C ARG A 499 21.43 6.17 -15.98
N GLY A 500 21.26 5.10 -16.77
CA GLY A 500 22.30 4.12 -17.03
C GLY A 500 22.35 2.95 -16.03
N SER A 501 21.49 2.93 -15.01
CA SER A 501 21.27 1.73 -14.19
C SER A 501 20.78 0.58 -15.08
N GLN A 502 21.26 -0.62 -14.78
CA GLN A 502 20.92 -1.82 -15.55
C GLN A 502 19.40 -2.04 -15.58
N ASN A 503 18.86 -2.23 -16.79
CA ASN A 503 17.45 -2.48 -17.08
C ASN A 503 16.46 -1.43 -16.51
N ALA A 504 16.96 -0.25 -16.13
CA ALA A 504 16.09 0.82 -15.68
C ALA A 504 15.32 1.44 -16.84
N LYS A 505 14.04 1.73 -16.62
CA LYS A 505 13.20 2.50 -17.54
C LYS A 505 12.68 3.78 -16.86
N ILE A 506 12.40 4.79 -17.67
CA ILE A 506 11.66 5.98 -17.25
C ILE A 506 10.22 5.55 -17.00
N THR A 507 9.78 5.67 -15.75
CA THR A 507 8.49 5.19 -15.25
C THR A 507 7.76 6.34 -14.55
N PRO A 508 6.41 6.45 -14.67
CA PRO A 508 5.66 7.49 -14.00
C PRO A 508 5.34 7.09 -12.56
N PHE A 509 5.44 8.06 -11.67
CA PHE A 509 5.14 7.91 -10.25
C PHE A 509 4.20 9.01 -9.79
N LYS A 510 3.27 8.63 -8.91
CA LYS A 510 2.56 9.63 -8.11
C LYS A 510 3.53 10.13 -7.04
N PRO A 511 3.82 11.44 -6.99
CA PRO A 511 4.62 11.97 -5.92
C PRO A 511 3.83 11.91 -4.61
N MET A 512 4.31 11.17 -3.62
CA MET A 512 3.69 11.12 -2.30
C MET A 512 4.71 11.46 -1.23
N ALA A 513 4.35 12.27 -0.26
CA ALA A 513 5.12 12.48 0.95
C ALA A 513 4.20 12.22 2.14
N ASN A 514 4.74 11.71 3.24
CA ASN A 514 3.98 11.63 4.48
C ASN A 514 4.75 12.44 5.54
N GLY A 515 4.06 13.38 6.16
CA GLY A 515 4.42 13.93 7.44
C GLY A 515 4.43 12.80 8.45
N MET A 516 5.62 12.38 8.81
CA MET A 516 5.84 11.40 9.85
C MET A 516 6.15 12.11 11.16
N VAL A 517 5.80 11.48 12.26
CA VAL A 517 6.20 11.96 13.58
C VAL A 517 7.42 11.19 14.03
N PHE A 518 8.40 11.94 14.52
CA PHE A 518 9.69 11.42 14.93
C PHE A 518 9.97 11.73 16.39
N ASP A 519 10.83 10.91 16.98
CA ASP A 519 11.46 11.18 18.26
C ASP A 519 12.44 12.36 18.15
N ALA A 520 12.00 13.54 18.57
CA ALA A 520 12.78 14.76 18.54
C ALA A 520 14.00 14.69 19.48
N ARG A 521 14.04 13.74 20.43
CA ARG A 521 15.20 13.50 21.29
C ARG A 521 16.42 13.03 20.49
N PHE A 522 16.22 12.45 19.30
CA PHE A 522 17.30 12.16 18.36
C PHE A 522 18.19 13.39 18.14
N PHE A 523 17.57 14.57 18.05
CA PHE A 523 18.31 15.78 17.79
C PHE A 523 19.21 16.19 18.95
N LYS A 524 18.98 15.72 20.20
CA LYS A 524 19.85 15.97 21.37
C LYS A 524 21.25 15.35 21.22
N GLY A 525 21.44 14.40 20.30
CA GLY A 525 22.74 13.80 20.00
C GLY A 525 23.27 12.89 21.11
N GLU A 526 22.37 12.31 21.92
CA GLU A 526 22.75 11.35 22.96
C GLU A 526 23.18 10.03 22.31
N MET A 527 24.36 9.52 22.69
CA MET A 527 24.97 8.33 22.08
C MET A 527 25.03 7.18 23.08
N ILE A 528 24.84 5.95 22.58
CA ILE A 528 25.02 4.69 23.30
C ILE A 528 25.84 3.72 22.46
N LYS A 529 26.35 2.64 23.08
CA LYS A 529 27.20 1.64 22.42
C LYS A 529 26.43 0.39 22.02
N ASN A 530 26.74 -0.15 20.85
CA ASN A 530 26.24 -1.46 20.40
C ASN A 530 27.17 -2.60 20.88
N GLU A 531 26.89 -3.85 20.48
CA GLU A 531 27.73 -5.00 20.86
C GLU A 531 29.11 -5.02 20.17
N ALA A 532 29.30 -4.19 19.13
CA ALA A 532 30.60 -3.94 18.49
C ALA A 532 31.40 -2.79 19.14
N ASP A 533 30.95 -2.25 20.28
CA ASP A 533 31.52 -1.09 20.97
C ASP A 533 31.49 0.22 20.15
N ALA A 534 30.69 0.27 19.10
CA ALA A 534 30.49 1.45 18.26
C ALA A 534 29.37 2.34 18.80
N ASP A 535 29.59 3.66 18.76
CA ASP A 535 28.61 4.65 19.19
C ASP A 535 27.51 4.83 18.13
N TYR A 536 26.25 4.82 18.56
CA TYR A 536 25.09 5.16 17.74
C TYR A 536 24.10 6.03 18.54
N ASN A 537 23.22 6.76 17.84
CA ASN A 537 22.28 7.67 18.48
C ASN A 537 21.21 6.88 19.27
N ALA A 538 21.02 7.27 20.54
CA ALA A 538 20.15 6.62 21.51
C ALA A 538 18.65 6.67 21.17
N TYR A 539 18.25 7.47 20.19
CA TYR A 539 16.86 7.62 19.72
C TYR A 539 16.75 7.40 18.21
N SER A 540 17.72 6.68 17.63
CA SER A 540 17.66 6.25 16.23
C SER A 540 16.75 5.03 16.06
N MET A 541 16.25 4.81 14.84
CA MET A 541 15.49 3.60 14.52
C MET A 541 16.31 2.32 14.80
N TYR A 542 17.63 2.36 14.65
CA TYR A 542 18.49 1.21 14.92
C TYR A 542 18.37 0.72 16.36
N ARG A 543 18.15 1.62 17.33
CA ARG A 543 17.88 1.21 18.72
C ARG A 543 16.70 0.25 18.79
N PHE A 544 15.65 0.52 18.03
CA PHE A 544 14.46 -0.31 18.02
C PHE A 544 14.77 -1.75 17.59
N TYR A 545 15.72 -1.97 16.70
CA TYR A 545 16.08 -3.33 16.28
C TYR A 545 17.16 -3.95 17.17
N ALA A 546 18.14 -3.16 17.61
CA ALA A 546 19.31 -3.67 18.32
C ALA A 546 19.12 -3.81 19.83
N ASN A 547 18.06 -3.24 20.42
CA ASN A 547 17.87 -3.20 21.87
C ASN A 547 17.92 -4.60 22.50
N LYS A 548 18.52 -4.68 23.69
CA LYS A 548 18.68 -5.93 24.44
C LYS A 548 18.66 -5.62 25.94
N PRO A 549 17.81 -6.30 26.72
CA PRO A 549 17.88 -6.22 28.18
C PRO A 549 19.11 -6.96 28.73
N ASP A 550 19.47 -6.69 29.99
CA ASP A 550 20.57 -7.39 30.68
C ASP A 550 20.31 -8.91 30.81
N THR A 551 19.03 -9.32 30.76
CA THR A 551 18.59 -10.71 30.88
C THR A 551 17.45 -11.00 29.92
N GLY A 552 17.55 -12.07 29.12
CA GLY A 552 16.47 -12.53 28.24
C GLY A 552 16.59 -12.07 26.78
N PRO A 553 15.60 -12.40 25.93
CA PRO A 553 15.50 -11.93 24.56
C PRO A 553 15.20 -10.42 24.52
N GLY A 554 15.64 -9.74 23.47
CA GLY A 554 15.28 -8.35 23.17
C GLY A 554 14.66 -8.21 21.78
N ASN A 555 14.57 -6.97 21.31
CA ASN A 555 13.86 -6.66 20.07
C ASN A 555 14.39 -7.46 18.86
N ALA A 556 15.71 -7.64 18.73
CA ALA A 556 16.30 -8.38 17.61
C ALA A 556 15.84 -9.85 17.56
N GLU A 557 15.72 -10.53 18.71
CA GLU A 557 15.19 -11.90 18.74
C GLU A 557 13.72 -11.93 18.35
N ALA A 558 12.93 -10.95 18.79
CA ALA A 558 11.51 -10.87 18.45
C ALA A 558 11.29 -10.63 16.95
N PHE A 559 12.03 -9.70 16.33
CA PHE A 559 11.95 -9.47 14.89
C PHE A 559 12.44 -10.65 14.07
N ALA A 560 13.48 -11.36 14.53
CA ALA A 560 13.92 -12.58 13.88
C ALA A 560 12.85 -13.69 13.98
N ALA A 561 12.16 -13.80 15.12
CA ALA A 561 11.06 -14.75 15.30
C ALA A 561 9.83 -14.42 14.42
N MET A 562 9.64 -13.15 14.04
CA MET A 562 8.61 -12.71 13.10
C MET A 562 9.05 -12.80 11.62
N ASP A 563 10.22 -13.38 11.32
CA ASP A 563 10.81 -13.44 9.98
C ASP A 563 11.06 -12.05 9.36
N MET A 564 11.17 -10.99 10.18
CA MET A 564 11.40 -9.61 9.74
C MET A 564 12.89 -9.24 9.66
N LEU A 565 13.79 -10.23 9.83
CA LEU A 565 15.22 -10.07 9.74
C LEU A 565 15.85 -11.25 8.99
N ASP A 566 16.64 -10.96 7.98
CA ASP A 566 17.57 -11.90 7.36
C ASP A 566 18.92 -11.96 8.13
N LEU A 567 19.22 -10.95 8.93
CA LEU A 567 20.38 -10.93 9.83
C LEU A 567 20.04 -11.63 11.15
N THR A 568 20.99 -12.39 11.69
CA THR A 568 20.82 -12.94 13.05
C THR A 568 20.77 -11.81 14.08
N PRO A 569 20.12 -12.03 15.25
CA PRO A 569 20.08 -11.02 16.31
C PRO A 569 21.46 -10.50 16.75
N THR A 570 22.48 -11.36 16.72
CA THR A 570 23.87 -10.98 17.00
C THR A 570 24.45 -10.08 15.91
N GLU A 571 24.20 -10.41 14.63
CA GLU A 571 24.69 -9.61 13.51
C GLU A 571 24.07 -8.22 13.50
N VAL A 572 22.76 -8.10 13.75
CA VAL A 572 22.06 -6.81 13.89
C VAL A 572 22.79 -5.93 14.89
N ARG A 573 23.10 -6.45 16.08
CA ARG A 573 23.75 -5.69 17.16
C ARG A 573 25.21 -5.33 16.90
N GLN A 574 25.83 -5.96 15.91
CA GLN A 574 27.21 -5.69 15.49
C GLN A 574 27.31 -4.70 14.34
N VAL A 575 26.19 -4.27 13.74
CA VAL A 575 26.20 -3.30 12.65
C VAL A 575 26.73 -1.95 13.12
N THR A 576 27.59 -1.34 12.31
CA THR A 576 28.21 -0.02 12.52
C THR A 576 27.97 0.87 11.31
N LEU A 577 28.28 2.16 11.41
CA LEU A 577 28.26 3.05 10.24
C LEU A 577 29.23 2.62 9.12
N ASN A 578 30.25 1.79 9.38
CA ASN A 578 31.10 1.27 8.31
C ASN A 578 30.37 0.29 7.39
N ASP A 579 29.28 -0.31 7.87
CA ASP A 579 28.46 -1.25 7.09
C ASP A 579 27.68 -0.56 5.95
N PHE A 580 27.69 0.78 5.87
CA PHE A 580 27.28 1.49 4.65
C PHE A 580 28.06 1.05 3.40
N PHE A 581 29.30 0.60 3.56
CA PHE A 581 30.16 0.10 2.48
C PHE A 581 30.11 -1.42 2.34
N SER A 582 29.25 -2.10 3.11
CA SER A 582 29.04 -3.54 2.99
C SER A 582 28.50 -3.89 1.60
N THR A 583 28.81 -5.08 1.09
CA THR A 583 28.14 -5.63 -0.10
C THR A 583 26.80 -6.29 0.23
N ASP A 584 26.48 -6.44 1.53
CA ASP A 584 25.22 -6.97 2.03
C ASP A 584 24.21 -5.81 2.24
N PRO A 585 23.10 -5.76 1.45
CA PRO A 585 22.11 -4.69 1.55
C PRO A 585 21.38 -4.68 2.90
N ASN A 586 21.28 -5.82 3.60
CA ASN A 586 20.63 -5.87 4.93
C ASN A 586 21.48 -5.15 5.98
N ARG A 587 22.81 -5.29 5.89
CA ARG A 587 23.77 -4.53 6.72
C ARG A 587 23.77 -3.04 6.38
N GLN A 588 23.71 -2.69 5.09
CA GLN A 588 23.59 -1.29 4.65
C GLN A 588 22.32 -0.64 5.21
N ALA A 589 21.17 -1.34 5.15
CA ALA A 589 19.91 -0.87 5.69
C ALA A 589 20.02 -0.60 7.20
N MET A 590 20.56 -1.55 7.97
CA MET A 590 20.76 -1.39 9.42
C MET A 590 21.73 -0.26 9.78
N ALA A 591 22.77 -0.02 8.97
CA ALA A 591 23.68 1.12 9.16
C ALA A 591 22.96 2.45 8.96
N MET A 592 22.08 2.54 7.96
CA MET A 592 21.25 3.72 7.71
C MET A 592 20.31 4.03 8.88
N MET A 593 19.80 3.01 9.57
CA MET A 593 18.92 3.21 10.72
C MET A 593 19.62 3.87 11.91
N GLN A 594 20.96 3.87 11.99
CA GLN A 594 21.70 4.52 13.08
C GLN A 594 21.66 6.04 12.99
N ILE A 595 21.44 6.57 11.78
CA ILE A 595 21.40 8.01 11.49
C ILE A 595 19.98 8.51 11.19
N PHE A 596 18.96 7.67 11.35
CA PHE A 596 17.58 8.04 11.12
C PHE A 596 16.82 8.10 12.46
N PRO A 597 16.12 9.20 12.77
CA PRO A 597 15.35 9.32 14.01
C PRO A 597 14.25 8.25 14.07
N ASN A 598 13.93 7.77 15.27
CA ASN A 598 12.89 6.78 15.42
C ASN A 598 11.53 7.32 14.96
N MET A 599 10.83 6.56 14.11
CA MET A 599 9.44 6.83 13.74
C MET A 599 8.52 6.47 14.90
N VAL A 600 7.52 7.32 15.16
CA VAL A 600 6.63 7.20 16.32
C VAL A 600 5.32 6.54 15.91
N HIS A 601 4.90 5.55 16.70
CA HIS A 601 3.67 4.80 16.53
C HIS A 601 2.50 5.51 17.21
N PHE A 602 1.36 5.65 16.52
CA PHE A 602 0.15 6.31 17.04
C PHE A 602 -0.96 5.32 17.29
N ASP A 603 -1.50 5.36 18.50
CA ASP A 603 -2.77 4.71 18.77
C ASP A 603 -3.95 5.57 18.28
N LYS A 604 -4.59 5.16 17.18
CA LYS A 604 -5.74 5.86 16.61
C LYS A 604 -6.93 5.93 17.56
N ALA A 605 -7.21 4.87 18.34
CA ALA A 605 -8.30 4.90 19.33
C ALA A 605 -8.10 6.00 20.40
N THR A 606 -6.85 6.35 20.71
CA THR A 606 -6.50 7.45 21.58
C THR A 606 -6.49 8.79 20.85
N TYR A 607 -6.01 8.84 19.60
CA TYR A 607 -5.94 10.06 18.82
C TYR A 607 -7.32 10.58 18.40
N GLY A 608 -8.20 9.70 17.92
CA GLY A 608 -9.60 10.00 17.66
C GLY A 608 -9.84 11.00 16.54
N TYR A 609 -9.00 10.99 15.50
CA TYR A 609 -9.22 11.80 14.30
C TYR A 609 -8.38 11.33 13.09
N GLU A 610 -8.99 11.26 11.90
CA GLU A 610 -8.26 11.03 10.64
C GLU A 610 -8.88 11.77 9.45
N HIS A 611 -8.10 12.61 8.75
CA HIS A 611 -8.51 13.49 7.63
C HIS A 611 -9.57 14.51 8.02
N TYR A 612 -10.79 14.06 8.30
CA TYR A 612 -11.96 14.79 8.80
C TYR A 612 -12.89 13.90 9.64
N MET A 613 -12.60 12.61 9.70
CA MET A 613 -13.43 11.57 10.28
C MET A 613 -13.07 11.41 11.75
N ILE A 614 -14.08 11.22 12.58
CA ILE A 614 -13.94 11.19 14.02
C ILE A 614 -14.55 9.92 14.61
N SER A 615 -13.97 9.48 15.71
CA SER A 615 -14.32 8.24 16.39
C SER A 615 -15.70 8.34 16.99
N SER A 616 -16.46 7.25 16.87
CA SER A 616 -17.71 7.06 17.59
C SER A 616 -17.54 6.80 19.09
N ASP A 617 -16.31 6.76 19.62
CA ASP A 617 -16.07 6.62 21.07
C ASP A 617 -16.70 7.83 21.81
N PRO A 618 -17.54 7.60 22.85
CA PRO A 618 -18.22 8.65 23.58
C PRO A 618 -17.34 9.81 24.06
N LYS A 619 -16.02 9.58 24.26
CA LYS A 619 -15.09 10.66 24.65
C LYS A 619 -14.86 11.71 23.56
N PHE A 620 -15.18 11.41 22.29
CA PHE A 620 -15.07 12.33 21.16
C PHE A 620 -16.40 12.94 20.71
N ALA A 621 -17.54 12.50 21.27
CA ALA A 621 -18.88 12.97 20.90
C ALA A 621 -19.10 14.49 21.00
N ALA A 622 -18.24 15.23 21.70
CA ALA A 622 -18.30 16.69 21.76
C ALA A 622 -18.02 17.37 20.41
N TRP A 623 -17.29 16.68 19.53
CA TRP A 623 -16.82 17.17 18.22
C TRP A 623 -17.58 16.54 17.03
N ASP A 624 -18.62 15.75 17.32
CA ASP A 624 -19.56 15.14 16.35
C ASP A 624 -20.97 15.14 16.97
N GLN A 625 -21.58 16.32 17.06
CA GLN A 625 -22.85 16.52 17.74
C GLN A 625 -24.04 16.05 16.91
N ASN A 626 -23.87 15.96 15.58
CA ASN A 626 -24.88 15.43 14.66
C ASN A 626 -24.72 13.90 14.45
N ASN A 627 -23.65 13.29 14.97
CA ASN A 627 -23.35 11.86 14.94
C ASN A 627 -23.22 11.31 13.51
N ASP A 628 -22.65 12.11 12.60
CA ASP A 628 -22.41 11.72 11.20
C ASP A 628 -20.98 11.18 10.97
N GLY A 629 -20.11 11.25 11.98
CA GLY A 629 -18.74 10.75 11.92
C GLY A 629 -17.76 11.70 11.28
N ILE A 630 -18.20 12.92 11.00
CA ILE A 630 -17.41 14.01 10.46
C ILE A 630 -17.25 15.07 11.55
N LEU A 631 -16.05 15.65 11.62
CA LEU A 631 -15.74 16.70 12.57
C LEU A 631 -16.66 17.92 12.39
N ASP A 632 -17.28 18.37 13.48
CA ASP A 632 -18.03 19.62 13.53
C ASP A 632 -17.08 20.84 13.55
N SER A 633 -17.01 21.58 12.43
CA SER A 633 -16.08 22.71 12.26
C SER A 633 -16.25 23.89 13.24
N ASP A 634 -17.39 23.97 13.93
CA ASP A 634 -17.70 25.05 14.86
C ASP A 634 -17.30 24.74 16.32
N VAL A 635 -16.80 23.53 16.60
CA VAL A 635 -16.33 23.13 17.94
C VAL A 635 -14.79 23.16 17.98
N PRO A 636 -14.16 23.89 18.93
CA PRO A 636 -12.71 23.87 19.08
C PRO A 636 -12.19 22.47 19.43
N PHE A 637 -11.13 22.01 18.75
CA PHE A 637 -10.56 20.67 18.92
C PHE A 637 -9.04 20.70 19.05
N ASN A 638 -8.49 19.71 19.74
CA ASN A 638 -7.03 19.54 19.84
C ASN A 638 -6.70 18.09 20.21
N PHE A 639 -6.46 17.26 19.20
CA PHE A 639 -6.14 15.84 19.37
C PHE A 639 -4.71 15.63 19.85
N SER A 640 -4.55 14.88 20.94
CA SER A 640 -3.27 14.69 21.62
C SER A 640 -2.41 13.64 20.94
N ARG A 641 -1.43 14.09 20.18
CA ARG A 641 -0.42 13.21 19.57
C ARG A 641 0.47 12.58 20.65
N PHE A 642 0.77 13.31 21.71
CA PHE A 642 1.59 12.83 22.81
C PHE A 642 0.96 11.61 23.50
N ASP A 643 -0.32 11.71 23.83
CA ASP A 643 -1.04 10.60 24.47
C ASP A 643 -1.17 9.41 23.52
N ALA A 644 -1.49 9.66 22.25
CA ALA A 644 -1.55 8.61 21.22
C ALA A 644 -0.21 7.88 21.03
N SER A 645 0.91 8.60 21.11
CA SER A 645 2.26 8.02 20.96
C SER A 645 2.62 7.09 22.12
N ASN A 646 2.34 7.51 23.35
CA ASN A 646 2.59 6.70 24.54
C ASN A 646 1.59 5.53 24.66
N ALA A 647 0.33 5.74 24.24
CA ALA A 647 -0.66 4.67 24.12
C ALA A 647 -0.19 3.59 23.14
N GLY A 648 0.37 3.98 21.98
CA GLY A 648 0.95 3.04 21.01
C GLY A 648 2.05 2.16 21.60
N LEU A 649 3.01 2.77 22.32
CA LEU A 649 4.07 2.01 23.00
C LEU A 649 3.51 1.06 24.08
N ASN A 650 2.47 1.47 24.81
CA ASN A 650 1.85 0.64 25.83
C ASN A 650 1.01 -0.50 25.24
N SER A 651 0.32 -0.29 24.11
CA SER A 651 -0.40 -1.33 23.39
C SER A 651 0.55 -2.46 22.99
N PHE A 652 1.78 -2.14 22.58
CA PHE A 652 2.74 -3.16 22.18
C PHE A 652 3.30 -4.00 23.34
N LYS A 653 3.40 -3.44 24.56
CA LYS A 653 3.77 -4.24 25.74
C LYS A 653 2.84 -5.42 25.99
N ARG A 654 1.59 -5.31 25.52
CA ARG A 654 0.62 -6.43 25.58
C ARG A 654 1.08 -7.63 24.76
N MET A 655 1.97 -7.44 23.78
CA MET A 655 2.61 -8.51 22.99
C MET A 655 3.88 -9.08 23.64
N ASN A 656 4.35 -8.56 24.78
CA ASN A 656 5.60 -9.02 25.41
C ASN A 656 5.58 -10.52 25.72
N ALA A 657 4.54 -10.97 26.42
CA ALA A 657 4.40 -12.37 26.81
C ALA A 657 4.37 -13.30 25.58
N ALA A 658 3.65 -12.87 24.53
CA ALA A 658 3.54 -13.57 23.25
C ALA A 658 4.91 -13.79 22.58
N MET A 659 5.79 -12.80 22.68
CA MET A 659 7.12 -12.80 22.07
C MET A 659 8.20 -13.33 23.03
N GLY A 660 7.82 -13.98 24.14
CA GLY A 660 8.74 -14.55 25.12
C GLY A 660 9.53 -13.53 25.93
N MET A 661 9.09 -12.26 25.97
CA MET A 661 9.69 -11.19 26.75
C MET A 661 8.97 -10.98 28.09
N PRO A 662 9.65 -10.39 29.09
CA PRO A 662 9.02 -9.99 30.35
C PRO A 662 7.81 -9.08 30.12
N ALA A 663 6.74 -9.25 30.90
CA ALA A 663 5.52 -8.46 30.74
C ALA A 663 5.77 -6.93 30.87
N ASP A 664 6.74 -6.54 31.68
CA ASP A 664 7.18 -5.16 31.90
C ASP A 664 8.28 -4.69 30.94
N TYR A 665 8.62 -5.47 29.91
CA TYR A 665 9.63 -5.10 28.93
C TYR A 665 9.25 -3.85 28.13
N ASP A 666 10.10 -2.83 28.22
CA ASP A 666 10.01 -1.61 27.43
C ASP A 666 10.78 -1.77 26.11
N TRP A 667 10.04 -1.90 25.01
CA TRP A 667 10.60 -1.97 23.66
C TRP A 667 11.33 -0.69 23.23
N TYR A 668 10.86 0.45 23.72
CA TYR A 668 11.42 1.76 23.46
C TYR A 668 11.09 2.72 24.62
N PRO A 669 11.96 3.70 24.95
CA PRO A 669 11.70 4.63 26.05
C PRO A 669 10.44 5.48 25.81
N PRO A 670 9.51 5.56 26.78
CA PRO A 670 8.31 6.39 26.65
C PRO A 670 8.68 7.87 26.48
N PHE A 671 7.75 8.64 25.92
CA PHE A 671 7.90 10.08 25.75
C PHE A 671 7.48 10.79 27.04
N ALA A 672 8.24 11.80 27.46
CA ALA A 672 7.98 12.53 28.69
C ALA A 672 7.23 13.85 28.45
N SER A 673 7.28 14.38 27.22
CA SER A 673 6.59 15.61 26.82
C SER A 673 6.25 15.61 25.33
N ALA A 674 5.31 16.48 24.93
CA ALA A 674 5.01 16.73 23.51
C ALA A 674 6.23 17.25 22.72
N ASP A 675 7.23 17.83 23.40
CA ASP A 675 8.48 18.31 22.79
C ASP A 675 9.44 17.19 22.42
N ASP A 676 9.24 15.98 22.94
CA ASP A 676 9.96 14.80 22.49
C ASP A 676 9.45 14.32 21.11
N LEU A 677 8.44 14.98 20.54
CA LEU A 677 7.81 14.61 19.26
C LEU A 677 7.86 15.77 18.26
N VAL A 678 8.31 15.47 17.04
CA VAL A 678 8.35 16.43 15.93
C VAL A 678 7.63 15.87 14.71
N THR A 679 6.76 16.66 14.10
CA THR A 679 6.16 16.31 12.80
C THR A 679 7.09 16.83 11.71
N MET A 680 7.50 15.95 10.80
CA MET A 680 8.42 16.29 9.71
C MET A 680 7.92 15.74 8.38
N LYS A 681 8.05 16.52 7.30
CA LYS A 681 7.82 16.04 5.94
C LYS A 681 9.00 15.19 5.48
N LEU A 682 8.75 13.90 5.28
CA LEU A 682 9.73 12.95 4.74
C LEU A 682 9.04 11.97 3.77
N PRO A 683 9.79 11.34 2.84
CA PRO A 683 11.21 11.57 2.57
C PRO A 683 11.44 12.91 1.87
N ASP A 684 12.63 13.47 2.06
CA ASP A 684 13.10 14.68 1.36
C ASP A 684 14.07 14.36 0.21
N GLY A 685 14.27 13.06 -0.07
CA GLY A 685 15.21 12.53 -1.06
C GLY A 685 16.68 12.81 -0.81
N SER A 686 17.05 13.51 0.26
CA SER A 686 18.44 13.80 0.60
C SER A 686 19.15 12.56 1.12
N LEU A 687 18.49 11.77 1.99
CA LEU A 687 19.05 10.54 2.53
C LEU A 687 19.35 9.52 1.43
N MET A 688 18.42 9.34 0.49
CA MET A 688 18.62 8.44 -0.65
C MET A 688 19.65 8.96 -1.63
N LYS A 689 19.66 10.27 -1.91
CA LYS A 689 20.73 10.86 -2.71
C LYS A 689 22.10 10.62 -2.06
N MET A 690 22.21 10.85 -0.76
CA MET A 690 23.45 10.61 -0.02
C MET A 690 23.88 9.16 -0.10
N PHE A 691 22.95 8.21 0.07
CA PHE A 691 23.22 6.79 -0.15
C PHE A 691 23.76 6.52 -1.56
N LEU A 692 23.07 7.02 -2.61
CA LEU A 692 23.52 6.87 -3.99
C LEU A 692 24.89 7.52 -4.22
N GLN A 693 25.15 8.71 -3.66
CA GLN A 693 26.45 9.38 -3.73
C GLN A 693 27.56 8.55 -3.10
N MET A 694 27.30 7.87 -1.98
CA MET A 694 28.25 6.96 -1.36
C MET A 694 28.54 5.75 -2.25
N GLN A 695 27.54 5.23 -2.97
CA GLN A 695 27.77 4.16 -3.96
C GLN A 695 28.72 4.59 -5.09
N ALA A 696 28.87 5.89 -5.35
CA ALA A 696 29.82 6.37 -6.36
C ALA A 696 31.27 5.97 -6.04
N SER A 697 31.64 5.74 -4.77
CA SER A 697 32.99 5.28 -4.42
C SER A 697 33.31 3.87 -4.92
N SER A 698 32.29 3.10 -5.29
CA SER A 698 32.44 1.77 -5.89
C SER A 698 32.63 1.79 -7.41
N LEU A 699 32.45 2.95 -8.05
CA LEU A 699 32.54 3.12 -9.49
C LEU A 699 33.97 3.46 -9.94
N PRO A 700 34.34 3.14 -11.20
CA PRO A 700 35.57 3.64 -11.81
C PRO A 700 35.62 5.18 -11.78
N GLU A 701 36.80 5.76 -11.52
CA GLU A 701 37.00 7.20 -11.31
C GLU A 701 36.44 8.06 -12.45
N GLU A 702 36.54 7.59 -13.69
CA GLU A 702 36.02 8.26 -14.88
C GLU A 702 34.48 8.30 -14.96
N GLN A 703 33.78 7.42 -14.24
CA GLN A 703 32.31 7.33 -14.23
C GLN A 703 31.69 8.16 -13.10
N VAL A 704 32.44 8.42 -12.03
CA VAL A 704 31.97 9.16 -10.84
C VAL A 704 31.36 10.52 -11.19
N PRO A 705 31.98 11.38 -12.03
CA PRO A 705 31.39 12.68 -12.34
C PRO A 705 30.02 12.57 -13.04
N ALA A 706 29.88 11.63 -13.97
CA ALA A 706 28.63 11.43 -14.71
C ALA A 706 27.53 10.87 -13.79
N PHE A 707 27.90 9.95 -12.90
CA PHE A 707 26.99 9.40 -11.90
C PHE A 707 26.49 10.47 -10.91
N LEU A 708 27.41 11.28 -10.35
CA LEU A 708 27.07 12.35 -9.42
C LEU A 708 26.19 13.43 -10.07
N ALA A 709 26.41 13.74 -11.36
CA ALA A 709 25.57 14.65 -12.12
C ALA A 709 24.13 14.12 -12.28
N VAL A 710 23.97 12.81 -12.49
CA VAL A 710 22.66 12.17 -12.65
C VAL A 710 21.85 12.17 -11.34
N VAL A 711 22.49 12.06 -10.17
CA VAL A 711 21.79 12.10 -8.87
C VAL A 711 21.61 13.51 -8.31
N GLU A 712 22.03 14.56 -9.03
CA GLU A 712 22.02 15.94 -8.54
C GLU A 712 20.61 16.36 -8.09
N ASN A 713 19.61 16.10 -8.92
CA ASN A 713 18.23 16.56 -8.75
C ASN A 713 17.31 15.45 -8.26
N TYR A 714 17.73 14.70 -7.24
CA TYR A 714 16.91 13.66 -6.65
C TYR A 714 15.65 14.24 -5.98
N PRO A 715 14.42 13.73 -6.27
CA PRO A 715 13.16 14.34 -5.83
C PRO A 715 12.94 14.37 -4.31
N ALA A 716 12.19 15.37 -3.84
CA ALA A 716 11.92 15.64 -2.42
C ALA A 716 10.68 14.91 -1.85
N PHE A 717 10.35 13.74 -2.39
CA PHE A 717 9.16 12.96 -1.99
C PHE A 717 9.41 11.48 -2.23
N SER A 718 8.52 10.66 -1.67
CA SER A 718 8.48 9.23 -1.92
C SER A 718 7.94 8.98 -3.32
N ASN A 719 8.62 8.14 -4.09
CA ASN A 719 8.08 7.62 -5.34
C ASN A 719 7.20 6.40 -5.04
N GLY A 720 6.51 6.41 -3.90
CA GLY A 720 6.01 5.22 -3.23
C GLY A 720 4.82 4.55 -3.90
N VAL A 721 4.39 5.01 -5.07
CA VAL A 721 3.41 4.30 -5.90
C VAL A 721 3.85 4.51 -7.34
N THR A 722 4.45 3.46 -7.93
CA THR A 722 4.33 3.29 -9.39
C THR A 722 2.83 3.37 -9.68
N LEU A 723 2.42 4.06 -10.74
CA LEU A 723 0.98 4.23 -11.05
C LEU A 723 0.22 2.90 -11.30
N GLY A 724 0.87 1.75 -11.08
CA GLY A 724 0.23 0.47 -10.83
C GLY A 724 -0.31 -0.20 -12.08
N GLY A 725 -0.12 0.43 -13.25
CA GLY A 725 -0.71 -0.03 -14.50
C GLY A 725 -2.22 0.19 -14.60
N HIS A 726 -2.82 0.98 -13.71
CA HIS A 726 -4.22 1.42 -13.79
C HIS A 726 -4.32 2.87 -14.27
N GLY A 727 -5.50 3.30 -14.73
CA GLY A 727 -5.70 4.60 -15.35
C GLY A 727 -5.10 4.67 -16.76
N VAL A 728 -4.93 3.51 -17.42
CA VAL A 728 -4.37 3.42 -18.76
C VAL A 728 -5.35 4.02 -19.75
N ARG A 729 -4.97 5.16 -20.34
CA ARG A 729 -5.77 5.90 -21.30
C ARG A 729 -5.73 5.26 -22.69
N PRO A 730 -6.77 5.45 -23.51
CA PRO A 730 -6.74 5.01 -24.90
C PRO A 730 -5.63 5.73 -25.67
N LYS A 731 -5.18 5.12 -26.78
CA LYS A 731 -4.06 5.65 -27.58
C LYS A 731 -4.27 7.10 -28.00
N GLU A 732 -5.52 7.53 -28.19
CA GLU A 732 -5.89 8.89 -28.59
C GLU A 732 -5.58 9.95 -27.53
N GLN A 733 -5.42 9.52 -26.28
CA GLN A 733 -5.13 10.36 -25.12
C GLN A 733 -3.70 10.11 -24.57
N ALA A 734 -2.93 9.24 -25.22
CA ALA A 734 -1.55 8.97 -24.83
C ALA A 734 -0.62 10.12 -25.21
N ILE A 735 0.41 10.36 -24.39
CA ILE A 735 1.48 11.30 -24.72
C ILE A 735 2.17 10.82 -26.00
N GLY A 736 2.37 11.73 -26.97
CA GLY A 736 2.92 11.41 -28.27
C GLY A 736 1.87 11.21 -29.37
N PHE A 737 0.58 11.20 -29.06
CA PHE A 737 -0.51 11.11 -30.04
C PHE A 737 -0.93 12.47 -30.63
N GLY A 738 -1.58 12.45 -31.80
CA GLY A 738 -2.24 13.62 -32.38
C GLY A 738 -1.30 14.64 -33.03
N SER A 739 -1.80 15.86 -33.24
CA SER A 739 -1.06 16.96 -33.90
C SER A 739 0.15 17.44 -33.11
N ASP A 740 0.08 17.35 -31.77
CA ASP A 740 1.17 17.76 -30.89
C ASP A 740 2.28 16.70 -30.90
N GLY A 741 1.93 15.43 -31.09
CA GLY A 741 2.88 14.34 -31.27
C GLY A 741 3.97 14.36 -30.20
N CYS A 742 5.24 14.27 -30.62
CA CYS A 742 6.38 14.34 -29.72
C CYS A 742 6.48 15.65 -28.89
N GLN A 743 5.85 16.76 -29.31
CA GLN A 743 5.87 18.02 -28.57
C GLN A 743 5.14 17.90 -27.23
N SER A 744 4.12 17.05 -27.11
CA SER A 744 3.45 16.76 -25.82
C SER A 744 4.40 16.26 -24.72
N CYS A 745 5.57 15.72 -25.09
CA CYS A 745 6.62 15.32 -24.16
C CYS A 745 7.82 16.27 -24.18
N HIS A 746 8.31 16.63 -25.38
CA HIS A 746 9.60 17.29 -25.60
C HIS A 746 9.53 18.82 -25.77
N ALA A 747 8.35 19.44 -25.75
CA ALA A 747 8.23 20.90 -25.82
C ALA A 747 8.49 21.58 -24.46
N ALA A 748 8.53 22.91 -24.47
CA ALA A 748 8.72 23.71 -23.26
C ALA A 748 7.53 23.61 -22.27
N ASP A 749 6.38 23.17 -22.73
CA ASP A 749 5.16 22.89 -21.97
C ASP A 749 4.83 21.39 -21.93
N GLY A 750 5.73 20.54 -22.44
CA GLY A 750 5.57 19.08 -22.44
C GLY A 750 5.95 18.42 -21.11
N MET A 751 5.61 17.14 -20.98
CA MET A 751 5.80 16.32 -19.77
C MET A 751 7.21 16.41 -19.15
N LEU A 752 8.26 16.47 -19.99
CA LEU A 752 9.64 16.53 -19.51
C LEU A 752 10.00 17.85 -18.83
N ASN A 753 9.23 18.92 -19.06
CA ASN A 753 9.45 20.22 -18.44
C ASN A 753 8.56 20.45 -17.19
N ASN A 754 7.72 19.49 -16.81
CA ASN A 754 6.87 19.61 -15.63
C ASN A 754 7.69 19.77 -14.34
N PRO A 755 7.27 20.65 -13.41
CA PRO A 755 8.03 20.97 -12.21
C PRO A 755 7.98 19.82 -11.19
N VAL A 756 9.15 19.46 -10.69
CA VAL A 756 9.37 18.46 -9.65
C VAL A 756 10.08 19.13 -8.48
N PRO A 757 9.54 19.07 -7.25
CA PRO A 757 10.23 19.62 -6.08
C PRO A 757 11.47 18.76 -5.75
N VAL A 758 12.61 19.42 -5.62
CA VAL A 758 13.87 18.86 -5.11
C VAL A 758 14.35 19.68 -3.91
N THR A 759 14.89 19.00 -2.90
CA THR A 759 15.32 19.63 -1.66
C THR A 759 16.59 20.45 -1.88
N GLU A 760 16.63 21.68 -1.36
CA GLU A 760 17.85 22.47 -1.24
C GLU A 760 18.82 21.79 -0.29
N LYS A 761 20.10 21.77 -0.67
CA LYS A 761 21.13 21.04 0.06
C LYS A 761 22.35 21.92 0.32
N VAL A 762 23.11 21.56 1.36
CA VAL A 762 24.40 22.13 1.70
C VAL A 762 25.42 21.01 1.74
N ALA A 763 26.52 21.19 1.01
CA ALA A 763 27.63 20.25 1.04
C ALA A 763 28.42 20.40 2.35
N VAL A 764 28.65 19.30 3.05
CA VAL A 764 29.39 19.21 4.31
C VAL A 764 30.47 18.14 4.16
N ASP A 765 31.69 18.48 4.57
CA ASP A 765 32.81 17.55 4.60
C ASP A 765 32.68 16.62 5.80
N MET A 766 32.50 15.32 5.53
CA MET A 766 32.33 14.26 6.52
C MET A 766 33.62 13.44 6.72
N GLY A 767 34.77 13.99 6.31
CA GLY A 767 36.08 13.37 6.48
C GLY A 767 36.24 12.13 5.61
N LEU A 768 36.31 10.95 6.22
CA LEU A 768 36.50 9.68 5.49
C LEU A 768 35.33 9.32 4.57
N MET A 769 34.14 9.86 4.82
CA MET A 769 32.97 9.69 3.95
C MET A 769 32.93 10.68 2.78
N GLY A 770 33.88 11.62 2.72
CA GLY A 770 33.96 12.65 1.69
C GLY A 770 32.92 13.76 1.86
N LEU A 771 32.63 14.45 0.76
CA LEU A 771 31.67 15.55 0.71
C LEU A 771 30.25 14.99 0.54
N LEU A 772 29.40 15.15 1.55
CA LEU A 772 27.99 14.73 1.52
C LEU A 772 27.07 15.95 1.51
N GLU A 773 25.90 15.82 0.90
CA GLU A 773 24.91 16.89 0.82
C GLU A 773 23.78 16.70 1.83
N PHE A 774 23.59 17.68 2.71
CA PHE A 774 22.57 17.66 3.74
C PHE A 774 21.41 18.58 3.42
N PRO A 775 20.17 18.18 3.74
CA PRO A 775 18.97 18.94 3.41
C PRO A 775 18.83 20.20 4.26
N LYS A 776 18.30 21.26 3.64
CA LYS A 776 17.79 22.42 4.37
C LYS A 776 16.32 22.24 4.71
N TYR A 777 15.98 22.60 5.93
CA TYR A 777 14.62 22.60 6.46
C TYR A 777 14.23 23.97 7.00
N ARG A 778 12.93 24.18 7.17
CA ARG A 778 12.35 25.31 7.89
C ARG A 778 11.01 24.91 8.51
N TRP A 779 10.58 25.68 9.50
CA TRP A 779 9.27 25.48 10.11
C TRP A 779 8.16 26.08 9.25
N HIS A 780 7.13 25.27 9.02
CA HIS A 780 5.80 25.70 8.58
C HIS A 780 4.84 25.55 9.75
N PHE A 781 3.87 26.45 9.83
CA PHE A 781 2.85 26.47 10.87
C PHE A 781 1.50 26.47 10.19
N TYR A 782 0.73 25.40 10.38
CA TYR A 782 -0.59 25.22 9.79
C TYR A 782 -1.68 25.56 10.80
N ASN A 783 -2.65 26.40 10.41
CA ASN A 783 -3.81 26.73 11.23
C ASN A 783 -4.86 25.63 11.11
N ILE A 784 -4.84 24.67 12.04
CA ILE A 784 -5.66 23.46 11.96
C ILE A 784 -7.16 23.75 11.96
N HIS A 785 -7.63 24.72 12.73
CA HIS A 785 -9.05 25.06 12.79
C HIS A 785 -9.52 25.75 11.51
N GLY A 786 -8.70 26.66 10.97
CA GLY A 786 -8.98 27.34 9.70
C GLY A 786 -9.01 26.36 8.53
N LEU A 787 -8.05 25.43 8.51
CA LEU A 787 -7.95 24.39 7.47
C LEU A 787 -9.08 23.37 7.59
N ALA A 788 -9.41 22.89 8.78
CA ALA A 788 -10.54 21.98 8.99
C ALA A 788 -11.83 22.61 8.48
N LYS A 789 -12.10 23.87 8.85
CA LYS A 789 -13.25 24.61 8.34
C LYS A 789 -13.26 24.76 6.82
N LEU A 790 -12.10 25.04 6.21
CA LEU A 790 -12.01 25.15 4.75
C LEU A 790 -12.34 23.80 4.08
N GLY A 791 -11.73 22.70 4.53
CA GLY A 791 -11.94 21.38 3.93
C GLY A 791 -13.33 20.81 4.16
N LEU A 792 -14.00 21.17 5.26
CA LEU A 792 -15.37 20.74 5.58
C LEU A 792 -16.47 21.56 4.89
N THR A 793 -16.15 22.68 4.24
CA THR A 793 -17.15 23.60 3.66
C THR A 793 -17.02 23.78 2.15
N VAL A 794 -16.05 23.12 1.54
CA VAL A 794 -15.78 23.18 0.10
C VAL A 794 -16.05 21.82 -0.49
N GLU A 795 -16.89 21.80 -1.53
CA GLU A 795 -17.12 20.65 -2.39
C GLU A 795 -16.14 20.69 -3.58
N ASP A 796 -15.78 19.52 -4.12
CA ASP A 796 -14.80 19.39 -5.19
C ASP A 796 -15.31 20.00 -6.51
N ASP A 797 -16.61 19.93 -6.75
CA ASP A 797 -17.28 20.59 -7.88
C ASP A 797 -17.10 22.12 -7.86
N ASP A 798 -17.09 22.75 -6.68
CA ASP A 798 -16.85 24.18 -6.54
C ASP A 798 -15.39 24.54 -6.83
N ILE A 799 -14.44 23.63 -6.56
CA ILE A 799 -13.04 23.79 -6.94
C ILE A 799 -12.92 23.74 -8.47
N VAL A 800 -13.52 22.73 -9.11
CA VAL A 800 -13.50 22.55 -10.57
C VAL A 800 -14.16 23.73 -11.28
N ALA A 801 -15.26 24.26 -10.74
CA ALA A 801 -15.95 25.44 -11.27
C ALA A 801 -15.22 26.77 -11.00
N GLY A 802 -14.17 26.76 -10.17
CA GLY A 802 -13.43 27.97 -9.75
C GLY A 802 -14.23 28.88 -8.80
N LEU A 803 -15.21 28.32 -8.09
CA LEU A 803 -16.04 29.00 -7.10
C LEU A 803 -15.41 28.96 -5.69
N ALA A 804 -14.58 27.95 -5.42
CA ALA A 804 -13.80 27.82 -4.20
C ALA A 804 -12.30 27.66 -4.50
N SER A 805 -11.46 27.97 -3.51
CA SER A 805 -10.01 27.79 -3.61
C SER A 805 -9.48 27.10 -2.37
N VAL A 806 -8.85 25.94 -2.58
CA VAL A 806 -8.17 25.15 -1.54
C VAL A 806 -6.64 25.27 -1.59
N ASP A 807 -6.08 26.03 -2.55
CA ASP A 807 -4.65 26.34 -2.55
C ASP A 807 -4.32 27.33 -1.42
N ILE A 808 -3.64 26.84 -0.38
CA ILE A 808 -3.29 27.63 0.81
C ILE A 808 -1.94 28.31 0.70
N GLU A 809 -1.24 28.12 -0.42
CA GLU A 809 0.08 28.71 -0.66
C GLU A 809 0.05 30.23 -0.48
N ASN A 810 0.96 30.75 0.35
CA ASN A 810 1.04 32.17 0.72
C ASN A 810 -0.19 32.77 1.43
N ASN A 811 -1.13 31.95 1.91
CA ASN A 811 -2.27 32.43 2.70
C ASN A 811 -1.96 32.39 4.19
N ALA A 812 -1.62 33.56 4.75
CA ALA A 812 -1.25 33.72 6.17
C ALA A 812 -2.36 33.37 7.18
N ASN A 813 -3.60 33.18 6.74
CA ASN A 813 -4.69 32.69 7.61
C ASN A 813 -4.59 31.17 7.84
N TYR A 814 -3.98 30.45 6.90
CA TYR A 814 -3.90 29.00 6.88
C TYR A 814 -2.49 28.48 7.12
N MET A 815 -1.48 29.19 6.64
CA MET A 815 -0.08 28.78 6.73
C MET A 815 0.84 29.96 6.98
N LYS A 816 1.76 29.81 7.94
CA LYS A 816 2.87 30.72 8.19
C LYS A 816 4.19 29.96 8.05
N VAL A 817 5.20 30.59 7.46
CA VAL A 817 6.47 29.93 7.14
C VAL A 817 7.62 30.74 7.72
N SER A 818 8.49 30.08 8.49
CA SER A 818 9.66 30.73 9.08
C SER A 818 10.71 31.10 8.02
N ASP A 819 11.32 32.27 8.19
CA ASP A 819 12.50 32.69 7.43
C ASP A 819 13.79 31.99 7.90
N THR A 820 13.75 31.29 9.04
CA THR A 820 14.91 30.58 9.59
C THR A 820 15.09 29.24 8.89
N SER A 821 16.17 29.10 8.14
CA SER A 821 16.61 27.82 7.58
C SER A 821 17.56 27.08 8.53
N MET A 822 17.44 25.76 8.59
CA MET A 822 18.35 24.86 9.32
C MET A 822 18.90 23.77 8.40
N THR A 823 20.08 23.24 8.70
CA THR A 823 20.69 22.11 7.98
C THR A 823 20.67 20.89 8.87
N LEU A 824 19.83 19.90 8.54
CA LEU A 824 19.74 18.68 9.34
C LEU A 824 20.88 17.73 8.98
N ASN A 825 21.89 17.66 9.85
CA ASN A 825 22.96 16.68 9.74
C ASN A 825 22.61 15.43 10.54
N TRP A 826 22.18 14.38 9.84
CA TRP A 826 21.76 13.09 10.40
C TRP A 826 22.87 12.36 11.19
N PHE A 827 24.15 12.59 10.86
CA PHE A 827 25.29 12.01 11.58
C PHE A 827 25.70 12.81 12.82
N ALA A 828 25.45 14.12 12.78
CA ALA A 828 25.83 15.06 13.83
C ALA A 828 24.69 16.06 14.07
N PRO A 829 23.56 15.62 14.68
CA PRO A 829 22.35 16.43 14.78
C PRO A 829 22.52 17.72 15.59
N GLN A 830 23.54 17.76 16.46
CA GLN A 830 23.93 18.92 17.28
C GLN A 830 24.92 19.86 16.58
N SER A 831 25.23 19.64 15.30
CA SER A 831 26.14 20.52 14.56
C SER A 831 25.60 21.96 14.47
N PRO A 832 26.48 22.98 14.43
CA PRO A 832 26.04 24.38 14.31
C PRO A 832 25.16 24.60 13.08
N GLY A 833 24.00 25.25 13.27
CA GLY A 833 22.99 25.42 12.21
C GLY A 833 22.05 24.22 12.04
N GLY A 834 22.14 23.23 12.93
CA GLY A 834 21.25 22.07 13.03
C GLY A 834 19.84 22.38 13.54
N TYR A 835 19.17 21.35 14.04
CA TYR A 835 17.78 21.41 14.50
C TYR A 835 17.55 22.52 15.55
N GLN A 836 16.48 23.29 15.37
CA GLN A 836 16.01 24.30 16.32
C GLN A 836 14.52 24.05 16.60
N ALA A 837 14.12 24.09 17.87
CA ALA A 837 12.72 23.93 18.26
C ALA A 837 11.83 25.01 17.63
N ALA A 838 10.55 24.69 17.37
CA ALA A 838 9.62 25.61 16.71
C ALA A 838 9.45 26.94 17.47
N GLU A 839 9.56 26.94 18.80
CA GLU A 839 9.40 28.13 19.62
C GLU A 839 10.48 29.18 19.42
N THR A 840 11.64 28.78 18.89
CA THR A 840 12.75 29.73 18.70
C THR A 840 12.54 30.63 17.50
N VAL A 841 11.52 30.39 16.67
CA VAL A 841 11.28 31.13 15.42
C VAL A 841 9.96 31.91 15.41
N LEU A 842 9.19 31.91 16.51
CA LEU A 842 7.84 32.49 16.55
C LEU A 842 7.81 34.02 16.46
N GLU A 843 8.84 34.70 16.96
CA GLU A 843 8.89 36.17 16.97
C GLU A 843 8.78 36.77 15.56
N GLY A 844 9.46 36.17 14.58
CA GLY A 844 9.41 36.59 13.17
C GLY A 844 8.06 36.33 12.49
N LEU A 845 7.17 35.55 13.12
CA LEU A 845 5.86 35.17 12.60
C LEU A 845 4.70 35.87 13.31
N GLU A 846 5.01 36.81 14.20
CA GLU A 846 4.05 37.45 15.10
C GLU A 846 3.23 36.42 15.89
N MET A 847 3.88 35.34 16.32
CA MET A 847 3.29 34.25 17.08
C MET A 847 3.91 34.15 18.47
N LYS A 848 3.19 33.51 19.37
CA LYS A 848 3.62 33.21 20.73
C LYS A 848 3.47 31.71 21.00
N PRO A 849 4.14 31.17 22.04
CA PRO A 849 4.02 29.76 22.37
C PRO A 849 2.58 29.29 22.58
N GLU A 850 1.71 30.10 23.18
CA GLU A 850 0.28 29.79 23.38
C GLU A 850 -0.51 29.61 22.08
N ASP A 851 0.00 30.11 20.94
CA ASP A 851 -0.64 29.94 19.63
C ASP A 851 -0.43 28.53 19.06
N LEU A 852 0.54 27.78 19.60
CA LEU A 852 0.87 26.43 19.13
C LEU A 852 -0.13 25.38 19.64
N THR A 853 -0.42 24.38 18.81
CA THR A 853 -1.38 23.32 19.15
C THR A 853 -1.03 22.57 20.43
N LYS A 854 0.25 22.27 20.68
CA LYS A 854 0.69 21.64 21.94
C LYS A 854 0.39 22.43 23.22
N ASN A 855 0.08 23.73 23.07
CA ASN A 855 -0.30 24.62 24.18
C ASN A 855 -1.79 25.00 24.13
N GLY A 856 -2.60 24.28 23.34
CA GLY A 856 -4.03 24.56 23.16
C GLY A 856 -4.36 25.56 22.05
N GLY A 857 -3.35 26.06 21.33
CA GLY A 857 -3.53 26.98 20.21
C GLY A 857 -3.96 26.31 18.90
N SER A 858 -3.92 27.06 17.79
CA SER A 858 -4.39 26.59 16.47
C SER A 858 -3.27 26.26 15.49
N TRP A 859 -2.02 26.60 15.81
CA TRP A 859 -0.93 26.51 14.86
C TRP A 859 -0.08 25.27 15.10
N MET A 860 -0.19 24.31 14.19
CA MET A 860 0.58 23.07 14.22
C MET A 860 1.94 23.29 13.54
N PRO A 861 3.06 23.17 14.27
CA PRO A 861 4.39 23.26 13.66
C PRO A 861 4.73 21.97 12.92
N VAL A 862 5.17 22.10 11.68
CA VAL A 862 5.64 21.02 10.81
C VAL A 862 7.00 21.42 10.23
N LEU A 863 8.00 20.56 10.38
CA LEU A 863 9.32 20.78 9.82
C LEU A 863 9.39 20.25 8.39
N GLU A 864 9.58 21.13 7.41
CA GLU A 864 9.58 20.74 5.99
C GLU A 864 10.88 21.09 5.27
N PRO A 865 11.29 20.28 4.27
CA PRO A 865 12.43 20.63 3.44
C PRO A 865 12.16 21.90 2.66
N ILE A 866 13.19 22.73 2.50
CA ILE A 866 13.15 23.85 1.57
C ILE A 866 13.30 23.26 0.18
N THR A 867 12.27 23.39 -0.67
CA THR A 867 12.27 22.81 -2.01
C THR A 867 12.41 23.88 -3.09
N LYS A 868 13.08 23.50 -4.18
CA LYS A 868 13.10 24.23 -5.45
C LYS A 868 12.48 23.34 -6.53
N ALA A 869 11.73 23.92 -7.45
CA ALA A 869 11.20 23.18 -8.58
C ALA A 869 12.28 23.02 -9.68
N VAL A 870 12.41 21.81 -10.20
CA VAL A 870 13.23 21.49 -11.38
C VAL A 870 12.40 20.67 -12.37
N PRO A 871 12.66 20.75 -13.69
CA PRO A 871 11.90 19.95 -14.66
C PRO A 871 12.24 18.46 -14.58
N ASN A 872 11.29 17.59 -14.94
CA ASN A 872 11.46 16.14 -15.03
C ASN A 872 12.76 15.73 -15.75
N TYR A 873 13.15 16.40 -16.85
CA TYR A 873 14.40 16.06 -17.55
C TYR A 873 15.66 16.20 -16.68
N GLN A 874 15.70 17.15 -15.75
CA GLN A 874 16.84 17.31 -14.84
C GLN A 874 16.86 16.21 -13.77
N VAL A 875 15.69 15.79 -13.29
CA VAL A 875 15.54 14.64 -12.39
C VAL A 875 16.04 13.36 -13.07
N LEU A 876 15.77 13.22 -14.36
CA LEU A 876 16.21 12.08 -15.18
C LEU A 876 17.69 12.15 -15.60
N GLY A 877 18.42 13.19 -15.21
CA GLY A 877 19.84 13.36 -15.53
C GLY A 877 20.12 13.77 -16.99
N TYR A 878 19.18 14.49 -17.62
CA TYR A 878 19.38 15.13 -18.92
C TYR A 878 19.58 16.64 -18.76
N SER A 879 20.31 17.22 -19.71
CA SER A 879 20.32 18.65 -19.98
C SER A 879 19.13 19.05 -20.85
N LYS A 880 18.80 20.35 -20.85
CA LYS A 880 17.70 20.88 -21.68
C LYS A 880 17.95 20.63 -23.16
N ASP A 881 19.17 20.86 -23.64
CA ASP A 881 19.52 20.74 -25.05
C ASP A 881 19.57 19.29 -25.54
N GLU A 882 19.73 18.31 -24.64
CA GLU A 882 19.65 16.89 -24.98
C GLU A 882 18.22 16.45 -25.33
N ILE A 883 17.19 17.04 -24.72
CA ILE A 883 15.85 16.44 -24.72
C ILE A 883 14.69 17.39 -25.02
N ILE A 884 14.83 18.70 -24.84
CA ILE A 884 13.78 19.69 -25.13
C ILE A 884 14.00 20.26 -26.53
N TRP A 885 13.00 20.13 -27.39
CA TRP A 885 13.05 20.63 -28.76
C TRP A 885 12.62 22.09 -28.77
N MET A 886 13.59 22.99 -28.66
CA MET A 886 13.31 24.41 -28.84
C MET A 886 12.91 24.65 -30.29
N GLY A 887 11.67 25.11 -30.51
CA GLY A 887 11.11 25.38 -31.81
C GLY A 887 12.00 26.33 -32.63
N THR A 888 12.90 25.77 -33.42
CA THR A 888 13.34 26.41 -34.65
C THR A 888 12.27 26.07 -35.67
N GLY A 889 11.36 27.01 -35.88
CA GLY A 889 10.47 27.00 -37.02
C GLY A 889 11.29 27.09 -38.31
N THR A 890 11.92 26.00 -38.72
CA THR A 890 12.34 25.73 -40.09
C THR A 890 12.43 24.22 -40.24
N GLY A 891 11.53 23.67 -41.05
CA GLY A 891 11.56 22.26 -41.38
C GLY A 891 12.93 21.80 -41.84
N ASN A 892 13.43 20.75 -41.22
CA ASN A 892 14.12 19.67 -41.89
C ASN A 892 14.04 18.47 -40.96
N GLY A 893 13.17 17.53 -41.34
CA GLY A 893 13.07 16.26 -40.65
C GLY A 893 14.38 15.49 -40.75
N ASN A 894 14.75 14.86 -39.63
CA ASN A 894 15.41 13.57 -39.64
C ASN A 894 14.90 12.74 -38.48
#